data_AF-A0A1V5W3K5-F1
#
_entry.id   AF-A0A1V5W3K5-F1
#
_cell.length_a   1.000
_cell.length_b   1.000
_cell.length_c   1.000
_cell.angle_alpha   90.00
_cell.angle_beta   90.00
_cell.angle_gamma   90.00
#
_symmetry.space_group_name_H-M   'P 1'
#
loop_
_entity.id
_entity.type
_entity.pdbx_description
1 polymer ?
#
loop_
_entity_poly.entity_id
_entity_poly.type
_entity_poly.pdbx_seq_one_letter_code
_entity_poly.pdbx_strand_id
1 'polypeptide(L)'
;MKKEFGYREIPYNYTSFSDREIILKYFDEETWNLLDSLRAERKTGRSAKLIFEIIGDIFIIDRNPYIFNDILEYPKKLKRLKRLHQIRIDSIIDKTSNPKTVELVDRLRKVDRDFFQKFNTEKFKRKKILSLLSQVTSEKNIHFSAFHKVAHVTDATDWRVEYPEVVVYPENSSEIIGLVKAAKELGLKIIPRGGGTGLTGGAIPVYPNTMVINLEKLRNISEIEFVKSGDKTIPVVETEAGVITEEVTHYCKEQGYIFATDPTSAWASTIGGNIAENAGGKKCVMWGTAIDNIFSFKIVNSEGHLLEVVRRDHPHRKIEPDDEVIFDVYQLHRKREKNLLKTISLKGTEIRKSGVGKDITNKALKGVPGIQKEGGDGIIVSAKFVLYRPFKYCRTICLEFFGTNMINAAKAIVEIRDIFADDKLVYLTALEHFDDKYVAAINYRNKSNRTEFPKAVLLIDVESNDHDALEQGTEKILNIVKNYNTEGFLADTESKRELFWKDRKNLGAIARHTNAFKLNEDIVIPVEALPEFSDFIDNLNIQKELENNCQIIDEVVELLEEQKTDDDFFLSKIDSYIAHIKNIKDKQLFYIKNLESRAGDIVGSLDEKDRDKLLFEVLRDGAVEFSIADSVIERFKKNFHGYDEIINNFQELVDFRQSRKLIIATHMHAGDGNVHVNIPVHSNDYRMLLEADETAGIIMKATTDKFQGVISGEHGIGLTKLRFIDKSVLDDFAAYKKESDPSDLFNPGKLRHDFPHDIIYTPSLNLLELEAFILEVADMKELTKSISSCVRCGKCKEVCNTHYPEATMFYSPRNKILAVTLITEAVLYEAQTTNNLSFRNFRMLRDVSDHCTMCHNCYNPCPVNIDFGNVSLAIRSLLHERKRSEPKLITSFVLFYLKTRGYYYNKLFRYILLKAGYSMERLAYVVNKPLSAFTSQIAPKLNEILKSRLPRAGNPTLRELLGLKGANTFFAFTNPQKDIIKSVVYFPGCGSERMFPEISMAVIALLYNAGVRVVIPPEYLCCGYPLLANGRQKDAENKSYENRVIFHRMADIVNYMGISDVIVSCGTCYEMLSKYTIENIFQDAEITDINEFIATHLLYSKEENSTLYYHDPCHSPLKKMGADKTFKTILGTKPLVAPNCCGEGGTLALSTPHISNSLRNRKRKNIKELLTKRENITVLTTCPSCVQGLSRINGRTSVTGKSMVVYLAEKMLGTGWKKQLVNELKKQGVERIIL
;
A
#
# COMPACT_ATOMS: atom_id res chain seq x y z
N MET A 1 -12.18 -36.31 15.16
CA MET A 1 -12.34 -35.24 14.14
C MET A 1 -11.16 -35.21 13.14
N LYS A 2 -10.80 -36.32 12.47
CA LYS A 2 -9.57 -36.40 11.65
C LYS A 2 -9.77 -36.46 10.13
N LYS A 3 -11.00 -36.36 9.57
CA LYS A 3 -11.24 -36.44 8.11
C LYS A 3 -12.19 -35.38 7.50
N GLU A 4 -12.66 -34.37 8.24
CA GLU A 4 -13.80 -33.53 7.81
C GLU A 4 -13.50 -32.19 7.15
N PHE A 5 -12.26 -31.73 7.05
CA PHE A 5 -11.94 -30.41 6.45
C PHE A 5 -11.46 -30.50 4.98
N GLY A 6 -11.55 -31.69 4.38
CA GLY A 6 -10.95 -32.01 3.09
C GLY A 6 -11.59 -31.38 1.85
N TYR A 7 -12.83 -30.87 1.91
CA TYR A 7 -13.46 -30.25 0.74
C TYR A 7 -14.40 -29.11 1.14
N ARG A 8 -14.11 -27.91 0.63
CA ARG A 8 -15.10 -26.81 0.53
C ARG A 8 -16.09 -27.21 -0.56
N GLU A 9 -17.28 -27.66 -0.19
CA GLU A 9 -18.30 -28.11 -1.15
C GLU A 9 -19.13 -26.96 -1.70
N ILE A 10 -19.21 -25.83 -0.97
CA ILE A 10 -19.87 -24.62 -1.46
C ILE A 10 -18.96 -23.98 -2.52
N PRO A 11 -19.42 -23.91 -3.79
CA PRO A 11 -18.61 -23.35 -4.86
C PRO A 11 -18.38 -21.85 -4.66
N TYR A 12 -17.33 -21.32 -5.29
CA TYR A 12 -16.99 -19.90 -5.31
C TYR A 12 -16.60 -19.30 -3.95
N ASN A 13 -16.28 -20.16 -2.99
CA ASN A 13 -15.81 -19.77 -1.67
C ASN A 13 -14.28 -19.55 -1.66
N TYR A 14 -13.87 -18.34 -2.04
CA TYR A 14 -12.48 -17.87 -2.02
C TYR A 14 -12.14 -17.09 -0.73
N THR A 15 -12.70 -17.49 0.41
CA THR A 15 -12.57 -16.77 1.69
C THR A 15 -12.09 -17.67 2.83
N SER A 16 -11.72 -17.12 3.98
CA SER A 16 -11.34 -17.91 5.15
C SER A 16 -12.49 -18.75 5.74
N PHE A 17 -13.75 -18.43 5.43
CA PHE A 17 -14.90 -19.24 5.85
C PHE A 17 -14.85 -20.66 5.30
N SER A 18 -15.20 -21.63 6.14
CA SER A 18 -15.58 -22.98 5.71
C SER A 18 -17.04 -22.99 5.24
N ASP A 19 -17.52 -24.17 4.83
CA ASP A 19 -18.94 -24.33 4.50
C ASP A 19 -19.83 -24.00 5.71
N ARG A 20 -19.38 -24.32 6.94
CA ARG A 20 -20.16 -24.08 8.16
C ARG A 20 -20.46 -22.60 8.38
N GLU A 21 -19.45 -21.73 8.32
CA GLU A 21 -19.65 -20.29 8.54
C GLU A 21 -20.55 -19.67 7.45
N ILE A 22 -20.49 -20.16 6.20
CA ILE A 22 -21.40 -19.72 5.14
C ILE A 22 -22.84 -20.13 5.43
N ILE A 23 -23.07 -21.35 5.91
CA ILE A 23 -24.40 -21.80 6.32
C ILE A 23 -24.91 -20.91 7.46
N LEU A 24 -24.11 -20.68 8.50
CA LEU A 24 -24.52 -19.83 9.64
C LEU A 24 -24.81 -18.38 9.25
N LYS A 25 -24.15 -17.84 8.22
CA LYS A 25 -24.43 -16.49 7.73
C LYS A 25 -25.86 -16.33 7.19
N TYR A 26 -26.43 -17.37 6.58
CA TYR A 26 -27.74 -17.31 5.92
C TYR A 26 -28.83 -18.12 6.62
N PHE A 27 -28.44 -19.06 7.47
CA PHE A 27 -29.30 -20.01 8.17
C PHE A 27 -28.97 -20.03 9.68
N ASP A 28 -29.05 -21.20 10.31
CA ASP A 28 -28.86 -21.42 11.75
C ASP A 28 -28.08 -22.74 11.99
N GLU A 29 -27.69 -22.97 13.25
CA GLU A 29 -26.95 -24.16 13.67
C GLU A 29 -27.73 -25.47 13.40
N GLU A 30 -29.06 -25.43 13.54
CA GLU A 30 -29.92 -26.57 13.23
C GLU A 30 -29.83 -26.97 11.76
N THR A 31 -29.76 -25.99 10.86
CA THR A 31 -29.62 -26.20 9.42
C THR A 31 -28.28 -26.83 9.08
N TRP A 32 -27.21 -26.42 9.76
CA TRP A 32 -25.89 -27.05 9.63
C TRP A 32 -25.94 -28.53 10.06
N ASN A 33 -26.48 -28.81 11.25
CA ASN A 33 -26.62 -30.19 11.75
C ASN A 33 -27.49 -31.05 10.83
N LEU A 34 -28.54 -30.47 10.25
CA LEU A 34 -29.39 -31.14 9.26
C LEU A 34 -28.60 -31.50 8.00
N LEU A 35 -27.83 -30.55 7.44
CA LEU A 35 -26.94 -30.76 6.30
C LEU A 35 -25.88 -31.83 6.58
N ASP A 36 -25.26 -31.80 7.75
CA ASP A 36 -24.24 -32.76 8.15
C ASP A 36 -24.82 -34.18 8.30
N SER A 37 -26.01 -34.29 8.90
CA SER A 37 -26.73 -35.57 8.98
C SER A 37 -27.07 -36.12 7.59
N LEU A 38 -27.41 -35.26 6.63
CA LEU A 38 -27.71 -35.65 5.25
C LEU A 38 -26.44 -36.06 4.48
N ARG A 39 -25.28 -35.47 4.78
CA ARG A 39 -23.97 -35.84 4.20
C ARG A 39 -23.55 -37.25 4.63
N ALA A 40 -23.82 -37.63 5.87
CA ALA A 40 -23.53 -38.99 6.38
C ALA A 40 -24.36 -40.07 5.66
N GLU A 41 -25.54 -39.71 5.13
CA GLU A 41 -26.41 -40.61 4.37
C GLU A 41 -25.93 -40.74 2.90
N ARG A 42 -25.09 -41.74 2.59
CA ARG A 42 -24.43 -42.01 1.26
C ARG A 42 -25.28 -41.93 -0.03
N LYS A 43 -26.61 -41.75 0.03
CA LYS A 43 -27.54 -41.66 -1.14
C LYS A 43 -28.01 -40.24 -1.51
N THR A 44 -27.59 -39.18 -0.81
CA THR A 44 -28.12 -37.79 -0.96
C THR A 44 -27.27 -36.85 -1.84
N GLY A 45 -26.10 -37.30 -2.31
CA GLY A 45 -25.05 -36.42 -2.86
C GLY A 45 -25.44 -35.49 -4.03
N ARG A 46 -26.43 -35.85 -4.86
CA ARG A 46 -26.89 -34.95 -5.94
C ARG A 46 -27.76 -33.80 -5.46
N SER A 47 -28.60 -34.01 -4.44
CA SER A 47 -29.47 -32.96 -3.90
C SER A 47 -28.68 -31.94 -3.07
N ALA A 48 -27.73 -32.41 -2.25
CA ALA A 48 -26.85 -31.56 -1.46
C ALA A 48 -26.00 -30.63 -2.36
N LYS A 49 -25.46 -31.15 -3.46
CA LYS A 49 -24.68 -30.34 -4.43
C LYS A 49 -25.49 -29.19 -5.03
N LEU A 50 -26.74 -29.41 -5.40
CA LEU A 50 -27.60 -28.35 -5.95
C LEU A 50 -27.93 -27.27 -4.92
N ILE A 51 -28.06 -27.65 -3.64
CA ILE A 51 -28.24 -26.71 -2.52
C ILE A 51 -26.97 -25.87 -2.36
N PHE A 52 -25.79 -26.49 -2.34
CA PHE A 52 -24.53 -25.77 -2.24
C PHE A 52 -24.30 -24.83 -3.43
N GLU A 53 -24.69 -25.20 -4.65
CA GLU A 53 -24.64 -24.28 -5.80
C GLU A 53 -25.49 -23.02 -5.59
N ILE A 54 -26.72 -23.16 -5.07
CA ILE A 54 -27.59 -22.00 -4.76
C ILE A 54 -26.97 -21.13 -3.67
N ILE A 55 -26.47 -21.76 -2.60
CA ILE A 55 -25.84 -21.04 -1.49
C ILE A 55 -24.56 -20.33 -1.94
N GLY A 56 -23.75 -20.97 -2.78
CA GLY A 56 -22.56 -20.39 -3.39
C GLY A 56 -22.88 -19.19 -4.27
N ASP A 57 -23.94 -19.27 -5.09
CA ASP A 57 -24.47 -18.15 -5.87
C ASP A 57 -24.86 -16.96 -4.96
N ILE A 58 -25.63 -17.22 -3.91
CA ILE A 58 -26.05 -16.18 -2.95
C ILE A 58 -24.82 -15.56 -2.27
N PHE A 59 -23.92 -16.37 -1.73
CA PHE A 59 -22.77 -15.91 -0.98
C PHE A 59 -21.85 -15.01 -1.80
N ILE A 60 -21.44 -15.45 -3.00
CA ILE A 60 -20.52 -14.67 -3.82
C ILE A 60 -21.17 -13.38 -4.36
N ILE A 61 -22.46 -13.41 -4.72
CA ILE A 61 -23.15 -12.23 -5.22
C ILE A 61 -23.34 -11.19 -4.11
N ASP A 62 -23.74 -11.62 -2.91
CA ASP A 62 -23.99 -10.74 -1.77
C ASP A 62 -22.69 -10.04 -1.30
N ARG A 63 -21.55 -10.77 -1.30
CA ARG A 63 -20.24 -10.25 -0.87
C ARG A 63 -19.40 -9.61 -1.98
N ASN A 64 -19.83 -9.63 -3.24
CA ASN A 64 -19.07 -9.04 -4.35
C ASN A 64 -19.87 -7.93 -5.04
N PRO A 65 -19.64 -6.65 -4.68
CA PRO A 65 -20.36 -5.51 -5.26
C PRO A 65 -20.21 -5.38 -6.77
N TYR A 66 -19.18 -5.97 -7.39
CA TYR A 66 -19.03 -5.98 -8.85
C TYR A 66 -20.08 -6.89 -9.50
N ILE A 67 -20.29 -8.10 -8.95
CA ILE A 67 -21.30 -9.05 -9.44
C ILE A 67 -22.71 -8.54 -9.13
N PHE A 68 -22.96 -8.09 -7.88
CA PHE A 68 -24.26 -7.58 -7.47
C PHE A 68 -24.74 -6.43 -8.36
N ASN A 69 -23.88 -5.42 -8.59
CA ASN A 69 -24.23 -4.28 -9.42
C ASN A 69 -24.44 -4.68 -10.89
N ASP A 70 -23.66 -5.64 -11.40
CA ASP A 70 -23.85 -6.14 -12.77
C ASP A 70 -25.23 -6.79 -12.95
N ILE A 71 -25.66 -7.62 -11.99
CA ILE A 71 -27.00 -8.24 -11.99
C ILE A 71 -28.10 -7.19 -11.83
N LEU A 72 -27.91 -6.21 -10.94
CA LEU A 72 -28.88 -5.13 -10.68
C LEU A 72 -29.13 -4.24 -11.91
N GLU A 73 -28.08 -3.97 -12.68
CA GLU A 73 -28.15 -3.17 -13.91
C GLU A 73 -28.74 -3.95 -15.08
N TYR A 74 -28.71 -5.29 -15.06
CA TYR A 74 -29.20 -6.15 -16.13
C TYR A 74 -30.32 -7.10 -15.70
N PRO A 75 -31.59 -6.69 -15.87
CA PRO A 75 -32.75 -7.51 -15.51
C PRO A 75 -32.78 -8.91 -16.14
N LYS A 76 -32.15 -9.10 -17.32
CA LYS A 76 -32.05 -10.42 -17.96
C LYS A 76 -31.17 -11.40 -17.16
N LYS A 77 -30.05 -10.94 -16.59
CA LYS A 77 -29.18 -11.78 -15.75
C LYS A 77 -29.90 -12.19 -14.48
N LEU A 78 -30.59 -11.25 -13.82
CA LEU A 78 -31.42 -11.51 -12.65
C LEU A 78 -32.52 -12.55 -12.94
N LYS A 79 -33.26 -12.40 -14.05
CA LYS A 79 -34.29 -13.36 -14.46
C LYS A 79 -33.71 -14.75 -14.72
N ARG A 80 -32.53 -14.83 -15.34
CA ARG A 80 -31.84 -16.11 -15.61
C ARG A 80 -31.41 -16.78 -14.30
N LEU A 81 -30.79 -16.05 -13.38
CA LEU A 81 -30.38 -16.57 -12.07
C LEU A 81 -31.58 -17.09 -11.28
N LYS A 82 -32.66 -16.30 -11.22
CA LYS A 82 -33.92 -16.72 -10.56
C LYS A 82 -34.51 -17.99 -11.17
N ARG A 83 -34.51 -18.10 -12.51
CA ARG A 83 -34.95 -19.31 -13.21
C ARG A 83 -34.05 -20.51 -12.89
N LEU A 84 -32.74 -20.30 -12.81
CA LEU A 84 -31.79 -21.37 -12.49
C LEU A 84 -32.01 -21.90 -11.07
N HIS A 85 -32.15 -21.02 -10.07
CA HIS A 85 -32.45 -21.40 -8.69
C HIS A 85 -33.78 -22.17 -8.61
N GLN A 86 -34.82 -21.70 -9.30
CA GLN A 86 -36.11 -22.40 -9.35
C GLN A 86 -35.97 -23.82 -9.92
N ILE A 87 -35.28 -23.99 -11.06
CA ILE A 87 -35.06 -25.31 -11.68
C ILE A 87 -34.29 -26.25 -10.73
N ARG A 88 -33.27 -25.74 -10.04
CA ARG A 88 -32.48 -26.51 -9.07
C ARG A 88 -33.36 -26.96 -7.89
N ILE A 89 -34.16 -26.05 -7.32
CA ILE A 89 -35.09 -26.35 -6.23
C ILE A 89 -36.12 -27.39 -6.65
N ASP A 90 -36.77 -27.20 -7.81
CA ASP A 90 -37.78 -28.12 -8.33
C ASP A 90 -37.16 -29.53 -8.56
N SER A 91 -35.96 -29.60 -9.12
CA SER A 91 -35.26 -30.88 -9.30
C SER A 91 -34.87 -31.58 -7.99
N ILE A 92 -34.69 -30.85 -6.88
CA ILE A 92 -34.44 -31.47 -5.57
C ILE A 92 -35.72 -32.11 -5.05
N ILE A 93 -36.84 -31.39 -5.14
CA ILE A 93 -38.15 -31.83 -4.64
C ILE A 93 -38.67 -33.03 -5.43
N ASP A 94 -38.63 -32.97 -6.76
CA ASP A 94 -39.14 -34.03 -7.64
C ASP A 94 -38.45 -35.39 -7.44
N LYS A 95 -37.26 -35.39 -6.84
CA LYS A 95 -36.40 -36.58 -6.70
C LYS A 95 -36.22 -37.05 -5.27
N THR A 96 -36.81 -36.37 -4.27
CA THR A 96 -36.62 -36.73 -2.86
C THR A 96 -37.93 -37.08 -2.16
N SER A 97 -37.93 -38.18 -1.43
CA SER A 97 -38.97 -38.56 -0.47
C SER A 97 -38.51 -38.41 0.98
N ASN A 98 -37.30 -37.88 1.21
CA ASN A 98 -36.73 -37.70 2.54
C ASN A 98 -37.29 -36.42 3.20
N PRO A 99 -38.00 -36.52 4.34
CA PRO A 99 -38.56 -35.35 5.03
C PRO A 99 -37.52 -34.28 5.41
N LYS A 100 -36.30 -34.71 5.79
CA LYS A 100 -35.20 -33.80 6.14
C LYS A 100 -34.79 -32.91 4.95
N THR A 101 -34.76 -33.47 3.74
CA THR A 101 -34.45 -32.72 2.52
C THR A 101 -35.53 -31.71 2.20
N VAL A 102 -36.81 -32.06 2.43
CA VAL A 102 -37.94 -31.15 2.22
C VAL A 102 -37.85 -29.95 3.18
N GLU A 103 -37.59 -30.21 4.46
CA GLU A 103 -37.38 -29.16 5.46
C GLU A 103 -36.25 -28.19 5.05
N LEU A 104 -35.10 -28.73 4.65
CA LEU A 104 -33.96 -27.92 4.20
C LEU A 104 -34.30 -27.06 2.97
N VAL A 105 -35.06 -27.60 2.02
CA VAL A 105 -35.50 -26.85 0.82
C VAL A 105 -36.46 -25.72 1.19
N ASP A 106 -37.34 -25.91 2.17
CA ASP A 106 -38.23 -24.85 2.62
C ASP A 106 -37.46 -23.71 3.33
N ARG A 107 -36.45 -24.05 4.14
CA ARG A 107 -35.50 -23.05 4.69
C ARG A 107 -34.77 -22.31 3.56
N LEU A 108 -34.27 -23.02 2.55
CA LEU A 108 -33.58 -22.44 1.40
C LEU A 108 -34.48 -21.50 0.58
N ARG A 109 -35.74 -21.86 0.35
CA ARG A 109 -36.72 -21.02 -0.37
C ARG A 109 -36.95 -19.67 0.29
N LYS A 110 -36.85 -19.60 1.62
CA LYS A 110 -36.95 -18.34 2.37
C LYS A 110 -35.73 -17.45 2.07
N VAL A 111 -34.52 -17.99 2.26
CA VAL A 111 -33.26 -17.28 1.99
C VAL A 111 -33.18 -16.81 0.53
N ASP A 112 -33.58 -17.67 -0.41
CA ASP A 112 -33.61 -17.35 -1.85
C ASP A 112 -34.56 -16.19 -2.18
N ARG A 113 -35.76 -16.20 -1.57
CA ARG A 113 -36.74 -15.13 -1.72
C ARG A 113 -36.21 -13.80 -1.20
N ASP A 114 -35.61 -13.81 -0.01
CA ASP A 114 -35.05 -12.62 0.63
C ASP A 114 -33.89 -12.05 -0.20
N PHE A 115 -33.01 -12.93 -0.72
CA PHE A 115 -31.93 -12.56 -1.64
C PHE A 115 -32.46 -11.85 -2.89
N PHE A 116 -33.47 -12.41 -3.58
CA PHE A 116 -34.03 -11.78 -4.78
C PHE A 116 -34.82 -10.50 -4.48
N GLN A 117 -35.41 -10.36 -3.29
CA GLN A 117 -36.11 -9.15 -2.87
C GLN A 117 -35.18 -7.94 -2.74
N LYS A 118 -33.90 -8.14 -2.37
CA LYS A 118 -32.88 -7.09 -2.31
C LYS A 118 -32.79 -6.33 -3.66
N PHE A 119 -32.74 -7.04 -4.79
CA PHE A 119 -32.64 -6.41 -6.12
C PHE A 119 -33.84 -5.54 -6.49
N ASN A 120 -35.05 -5.88 -6.01
CA ASN A 120 -36.26 -5.14 -6.31
C ASN A 120 -36.32 -3.80 -5.56
N THR A 121 -35.75 -3.74 -4.37
CA THR A 121 -35.81 -2.56 -3.48
C THR A 121 -34.59 -1.66 -3.61
N GLU A 122 -33.45 -2.20 -4.05
CA GLU A 122 -32.15 -1.50 -4.11
C GLU A 122 -32.20 -0.19 -4.90
N LYS A 123 -32.82 -0.17 -6.09
CA LYS A 123 -32.88 1.06 -6.92
C LYS A 123 -33.65 2.18 -6.23
N PHE A 124 -34.74 1.84 -5.55
CA PHE A 124 -35.53 2.80 -4.78
C PHE A 124 -34.76 3.29 -3.55
N LYS A 125 -34.11 2.38 -2.83
CA LYS A 125 -33.26 2.68 -1.68
C LYS A 125 -32.15 3.66 -2.05
N ARG A 126 -31.37 3.38 -3.11
CA ARG A 126 -30.31 4.28 -3.61
C ARG A 126 -30.85 5.66 -4.01
N LYS A 127 -32.02 5.71 -4.67
CA LYS A 127 -32.66 7.00 -5.04
C LYS A 127 -33.07 7.80 -3.81
N LYS A 128 -33.65 7.15 -2.78
CA LYS A 128 -34.02 7.79 -1.52
C LYS A 128 -32.79 8.35 -0.79
N ILE A 129 -31.73 7.54 -0.67
CA ILE A 129 -30.46 7.95 -0.06
C ILE A 129 -29.86 9.14 -0.81
N LEU A 130 -29.76 9.05 -2.14
CA LEU A 130 -29.23 10.14 -2.97
C LEU A 130 -30.04 11.43 -2.79
N SER A 131 -31.37 11.35 -2.80
CA SER A 131 -32.26 12.51 -2.70
C SER A 131 -32.17 13.25 -1.38
N LEU A 132 -31.87 12.57 -0.27
CA LEU A 132 -31.73 13.21 1.03
C LEU A 132 -30.31 13.74 1.23
N LEU A 133 -29.30 12.94 0.89
CA LEU A 133 -27.90 13.34 1.05
C LEU A 133 -27.50 14.49 0.10
N SER A 134 -28.10 14.59 -1.10
CA SER A 134 -27.83 15.68 -2.04
C SER A 134 -28.29 17.06 -1.56
N GLN A 135 -29.14 17.11 -0.53
CA GLN A 135 -29.54 18.35 0.14
C GLN A 135 -28.45 18.88 1.09
N VAL A 136 -27.50 18.02 1.46
CA VAL A 136 -26.44 18.32 2.43
C VAL A 136 -25.09 18.49 1.75
N THR A 137 -24.74 17.58 0.84
CA THR A 137 -23.46 17.58 0.11
C THR A 137 -23.71 17.45 -1.39
N SER A 138 -22.73 17.85 -2.20
CA SER A 138 -22.73 17.63 -3.66
C SER A 138 -22.96 16.16 -4.02
N GLU A 139 -23.75 15.90 -5.06
CA GLU A 139 -23.99 14.54 -5.59
C GLU A 139 -22.70 13.82 -5.97
N LYS A 140 -21.66 14.57 -6.36
CA LYS A 140 -20.33 14.02 -6.69
C LYS A 140 -19.57 13.43 -5.50
N ASN A 141 -20.09 13.61 -4.29
CA ASN A 141 -19.52 13.10 -3.05
C ASN A 141 -20.28 11.87 -2.53
N ILE A 142 -21.33 11.41 -3.22
CA ILE A 142 -22.21 10.32 -2.78
C ILE A 142 -22.00 9.13 -3.74
N HIS A 143 -21.47 8.01 -3.22
CA HIS A 143 -21.06 6.89 -4.06
C HIS A 143 -21.68 5.56 -3.68
N PHE A 144 -22.26 4.90 -4.68
CA PHE A 144 -22.78 3.53 -4.62
C PHE A 144 -21.98 2.54 -5.47
N SER A 145 -20.91 3.00 -6.14
CA SER A 145 -20.17 2.15 -7.08
C SER A 145 -19.36 1.08 -6.34
N ALA A 146 -19.16 -0.06 -7.01
CA ALA A 146 -18.41 -1.19 -6.47
C ALA A 146 -17.01 -0.75 -5.97
N PHE A 147 -16.29 0.06 -6.74
CA PHE A 147 -14.95 0.53 -6.37
C PHE A 147 -14.93 1.26 -5.02
N HIS A 148 -15.86 2.21 -4.79
CA HIS A 148 -15.89 2.97 -3.54
C HIS A 148 -16.28 2.07 -2.37
N LYS A 149 -17.28 1.19 -2.53
CA LYS A 149 -17.68 0.22 -1.50
C LYS A 149 -16.51 -0.70 -1.11
N VAL A 150 -15.79 -1.22 -2.09
CA VAL A 150 -14.65 -2.14 -1.91
C VAL A 150 -13.45 -1.44 -1.26
N ALA A 151 -13.18 -0.19 -1.61
CA ALA A 151 -12.12 0.59 -0.97
C ALA A 151 -12.40 0.94 0.51
N HIS A 152 -13.65 0.78 0.97
CA HIS A 152 -14.12 1.19 2.31
C HIS A 152 -14.72 0.04 3.12
N VAL A 153 -14.66 -1.20 2.62
CA VAL A 153 -15.15 -2.39 3.33
C VAL A 153 -14.18 -2.86 4.43
N THR A 154 -12.89 -2.54 4.28
CA THR A 154 -11.80 -3.09 5.11
C THR A 154 -10.79 -2.00 5.48
N ASP A 155 -10.13 -2.10 6.62
CA ASP A 155 -8.95 -1.31 6.98
C ASP A 155 -7.66 -2.10 6.65
N ALA A 156 -6.59 -1.98 7.45
CA ALA A 156 -5.33 -2.70 7.20
C ALA A 156 -5.36 -4.16 7.69
N THR A 157 -6.41 -4.60 8.40
CA THR A 157 -6.57 -5.99 8.89
C THR A 157 -6.90 -7.03 7.83
N ASP A 158 -7.37 -6.62 6.65
CA ASP A 158 -7.99 -7.50 5.64
C ASP A 158 -9.40 -8.01 6.01
N TRP A 159 -9.86 -7.82 7.24
CA TRP A 159 -11.14 -8.35 7.70
C TRP A 159 -12.33 -7.71 6.98
N ARG A 160 -13.41 -8.49 6.82
CA ARG A 160 -14.68 -8.10 6.19
C ARG A 160 -15.84 -8.78 6.89
N VAL A 161 -16.96 -8.07 6.96
CA VAL A 161 -18.24 -8.59 7.45
C VAL A 161 -19.34 -8.20 6.47
N GLU A 162 -19.60 -6.89 6.36
CA GLU A 162 -20.59 -6.31 5.44
C GLU A 162 -19.97 -5.22 4.55
N TYR A 163 -20.56 -4.98 3.37
CA TYR A 163 -20.17 -3.87 2.51
C TYR A 163 -21.01 -2.63 2.82
N PRO A 164 -20.43 -1.42 2.75
CA PRO A 164 -21.19 -0.21 3.05
C PRO A 164 -22.30 0.01 2.02
N GLU A 165 -23.46 0.47 2.48
CA GLU A 165 -24.60 0.83 1.64
C GLU A 165 -24.22 2.00 0.70
N VAL A 166 -23.59 3.02 1.28
CA VAL A 166 -23.15 4.24 0.59
C VAL A 166 -21.85 4.76 1.21
N VAL A 167 -21.00 5.37 0.39
CA VAL A 167 -19.78 6.07 0.83
C VAL A 167 -19.92 7.55 0.53
N VAL A 168 -19.63 8.41 1.51
CA VAL A 168 -19.77 9.87 1.40
C VAL A 168 -18.44 10.58 1.69
N TYR A 169 -18.11 11.59 0.88
CA TYR A 169 -16.88 12.40 0.98
C TYR A 169 -17.21 13.89 1.23
N PRO A 170 -17.49 14.30 2.48
CA PRO A 170 -17.80 15.70 2.79
C PRO A 170 -16.67 16.64 2.37
N GLU A 171 -17.03 17.82 1.84
CA GLU A 171 -16.05 18.84 1.41
C GLU A 171 -15.61 19.76 2.55
N ASN A 172 -16.45 19.90 3.57
CA ASN A 172 -16.19 20.75 4.72
C ASN A 172 -16.83 20.17 5.98
N SER A 173 -16.32 20.57 7.15
CA SER A 173 -16.80 20.09 8.45
C SER A 173 -18.26 20.44 8.75
N SER A 174 -18.81 21.50 8.12
CA SER A 174 -20.19 21.93 8.37
C SER A 174 -21.24 20.97 7.79
N GLU A 175 -20.90 20.20 6.74
CA GLU A 175 -21.76 19.19 6.14
C GLU A 175 -22.03 18.01 7.09
N ILE A 176 -21.09 17.70 7.99
CA ILE A 176 -21.16 16.54 8.88
C ILE A 176 -22.44 16.52 9.72
N ILE A 177 -22.87 17.68 10.23
CA ILE A 177 -24.11 17.82 11.00
C ILE A 177 -25.33 17.37 10.17
N GLY A 178 -25.41 17.82 8.91
CA GLY A 178 -26.49 17.43 8.01
C GLY A 178 -26.44 15.95 7.66
N LEU A 179 -25.24 15.40 7.47
CA LEU A 179 -25.05 13.98 7.15
C LEU A 179 -25.49 13.07 8.30
N VAL A 180 -25.18 13.44 9.55
CA VAL A 180 -25.63 12.68 10.74
C VAL A 180 -27.16 12.67 10.84
N LYS A 181 -27.80 13.82 10.64
CA LYS A 181 -29.27 13.93 10.66
C LYS A 181 -29.92 13.13 9.52
N ALA A 182 -29.37 13.23 8.32
CA ALA A 182 -29.84 12.45 7.17
C ALA A 182 -29.66 10.94 7.38
N ALA A 183 -28.57 10.50 8.00
CA ALA A 183 -28.35 9.10 8.35
C ALA A 183 -29.45 8.56 9.28
N LYS A 184 -29.78 9.32 10.34
CA LYS A 184 -30.87 8.98 11.27
C LYS A 184 -32.20 8.84 10.55
N GLU A 185 -32.56 9.79 9.69
CA GLU A 185 -33.80 9.74 8.91
C GLU A 185 -33.86 8.54 7.94
N LEU A 186 -32.71 8.16 7.38
CA LEU A 186 -32.59 7.02 6.47
C LEU A 186 -32.49 5.67 7.19
N GLY A 187 -32.34 5.66 8.51
CA GLY A 187 -32.03 4.44 9.28
C GLY A 187 -30.66 3.85 8.96
N LEU A 188 -29.71 4.69 8.52
CA LEU A 188 -28.34 4.30 8.23
C LEU A 188 -27.47 4.43 9.48
N LYS A 189 -26.63 3.43 9.73
CA LYS A 189 -25.54 3.48 10.70
C LYS A 189 -24.36 4.24 10.10
N ILE A 190 -23.50 4.84 10.93
CA ILE A 190 -22.39 5.67 10.47
C ILE A 190 -21.06 5.06 10.90
N ILE A 191 -20.12 4.96 9.97
CA ILE A 191 -18.72 4.70 10.26
C ILE A 191 -17.90 5.91 9.79
N PRO A 192 -17.35 6.72 10.72
CA PRO A 192 -16.35 7.72 10.36
C PRO A 192 -15.06 7.01 9.93
N ARG A 193 -14.42 7.52 8.88
CA ARG A 193 -13.20 6.91 8.34
C ARG A 193 -12.19 7.96 7.91
N GLY A 194 -10.97 7.82 8.41
CA GLY A 194 -9.79 8.54 7.93
C GLY A 194 -9.08 7.80 6.81
N GLY A 195 -7.76 7.63 6.96
CA GLY A 195 -6.92 6.93 5.98
C GLY A 195 -7.17 5.43 5.80
N GLY A 196 -7.94 4.80 6.71
CA GLY A 196 -8.19 3.36 6.73
C GLY A 196 -6.94 2.54 7.08
N THR A 197 -6.05 3.07 7.92
CA THR A 197 -4.77 2.45 8.32
C THR A 197 -4.85 1.65 9.63
N GLY A 198 -6.00 1.64 10.30
CA GLY A 198 -6.22 0.89 11.55
C GLY A 198 -5.99 -0.61 11.38
N LEU A 199 -5.55 -1.25 12.45
CA LEU A 199 -5.08 -2.65 12.50
C LEU A 199 -5.97 -3.55 13.38
N THR A 200 -7.15 -3.06 13.76
CA THR A 200 -8.05 -3.76 14.70
C THR A 200 -9.44 -4.00 14.12
N GLY A 201 -9.74 -3.53 12.91
CA GLY A 201 -11.07 -3.67 12.32
C GLY A 201 -12.05 -2.57 12.72
N GLY A 202 -11.59 -1.51 13.39
CA GLY A 202 -12.43 -0.39 13.87
C GLY A 202 -13.19 0.32 12.75
N ALA A 203 -12.68 0.34 11.52
CA ALA A 203 -13.33 1.01 10.38
C ALA A 203 -14.08 0.05 9.42
N ILE A 204 -14.43 -1.16 9.87
CA ILE A 204 -15.13 -2.18 9.08
C ILE A 204 -16.66 -2.09 9.29
N PRO A 205 -17.46 -2.07 8.21
CA PRO A 205 -18.91 -2.22 8.32
C PRO A 205 -19.30 -3.62 8.78
N VAL A 206 -20.06 -3.70 9.88
CA VAL A 206 -20.58 -4.97 10.43
C VAL A 206 -22.10 -5.12 10.26
N TYR A 207 -22.78 -4.04 9.83
CA TYR A 207 -24.20 -4.07 9.50
C TYR A 207 -24.42 -3.66 8.03
N PRO A 208 -25.41 -4.23 7.33
CA PRO A 208 -25.67 -3.91 5.91
C PRO A 208 -26.05 -2.44 5.66
N ASN A 209 -26.86 -1.84 6.52
CA ASN A 209 -27.35 -0.45 6.39
C ASN A 209 -26.32 0.57 6.90
N THR A 210 -25.07 0.48 6.46
CA THR A 210 -23.98 1.35 6.92
C THR A 210 -23.59 2.39 5.88
N MET A 211 -23.55 3.66 6.29
CA MET A 211 -22.91 4.75 5.57
C MET A 211 -21.49 4.97 6.10
N VAL A 212 -20.50 4.91 5.20
CA VAL A 212 -19.12 5.30 5.55
C VAL A 212 -18.91 6.76 5.17
N ILE A 213 -18.52 7.59 6.13
CA ILE A 213 -18.16 9.00 5.91
C ILE A 213 -16.63 9.10 5.93
N ASN A 214 -16.02 9.32 4.75
CA ASN A 214 -14.57 9.44 4.62
C ASN A 214 -14.14 10.92 4.73
N LEU A 215 -13.32 11.22 5.72
CA LEU A 215 -12.89 12.58 6.08
C LEU A 215 -11.64 13.05 5.35
N GLU A 216 -11.02 12.25 4.47
CA GLU A 216 -9.79 12.57 3.75
C GLU A 216 -9.89 13.82 2.84
N LYS A 217 -11.03 14.48 2.73
CA LYS A 217 -11.19 15.79 2.07
C LYS A 217 -10.97 16.99 3.01
N LEU A 218 -11.10 16.80 4.32
CA LEU A 218 -10.91 17.85 5.32
C LEU A 218 -9.42 18.02 5.62
N ARG A 219 -8.75 18.90 4.86
CA ARG A 219 -7.28 18.96 4.72
C ARG A 219 -6.64 20.25 5.26
N ASN A 220 -7.41 21.13 5.89
CA ASN A 220 -6.86 22.42 6.29
C ASN A 220 -5.91 22.29 7.51
N ILE A 221 -4.74 22.95 7.41
CA ILE A 221 -3.79 23.16 8.51
C ILE A 221 -3.73 24.67 8.75
N SER A 222 -4.01 25.09 9.98
CA SER A 222 -3.99 26.50 10.36
C SER A 222 -2.57 26.95 10.74
N GLU A 223 -2.35 28.26 10.80
CA GLU A 223 -1.11 28.82 11.34
C GLU A 223 -0.91 28.41 12.81
N ILE A 224 0.35 28.36 13.24
CA ILE A 224 0.72 28.08 14.63
C ILE A 224 0.32 29.28 15.49
N GLU A 225 -0.50 29.03 16.50
CA GLU A 225 -0.95 30.03 17.47
C GLU A 225 -0.32 29.76 18.85
N PHE A 226 -0.27 30.79 19.69
CA PHE A 226 0.21 30.68 21.07
C PHE A 226 -0.96 30.85 22.03
N VAL A 227 -1.24 29.83 22.82
CA VAL A 227 -2.37 29.81 23.77
C VAL A 227 -1.88 29.81 25.20
N LYS A 228 -2.63 30.46 26.10
CA LYS A 228 -2.36 30.44 27.53
C LYS A 228 -2.89 29.13 28.13
N SER A 229 -2.06 28.45 28.92
CA SER A 229 -2.42 27.24 29.66
C SER A 229 -1.78 27.30 31.04
N GLY A 230 -2.59 27.48 32.08
CA GLY A 230 -2.11 27.94 33.40
C GLY A 230 -1.25 29.20 33.28
N ASP A 231 -0.03 29.13 33.83
CA ASP A 231 0.96 30.21 33.79
C ASP A 231 1.87 30.18 32.55
N LYS A 232 1.70 29.20 31.66
CA LYS A 232 2.53 29.02 30.46
C LYS A 232 1.83 29.52 29.20
N THR A 233 2.63 29.93 28.23
CA THR A 233 2.20 30.16 26.85
C THR A 233 2.77 29.05 25.98
N ILE A 234 1.91 28.25 25.36
CA ILE A 234 2.29 27.07 24.58
C ILE A 234 1.91 27.24 23.10
N PRO A 235 2.78 26.81 22.17
CA PRO A 235 2.46 26.80 20.75
C PRO A 235 1.52 25.63 20.42
N VAL A 236 0.47 25.90 19.63
CA VAL A 236 -0.47 24.88 19.15
C VAL A 236 -0.77 25.06 17.66
N VAL A 237 -1.17 23.97 17.00
CA VAL A 237 -1.63 23.98 15.60
C VAL A 237 -3.03 23.39 15.50
N GLU A 238 -3.96 24.11 14.86
CA GLU A 238 -5.29 23.58 14.52
C GLU A 238 -5.26 22.89 13.15
N THR A 239 -5.77 21.66 13.10
CA THR A 239 -5.87 20.85 11.88
C THR A 239 -7.27 20.29 11.72
N GLU A 240 -7.71 20.12 10.48
CA GLU A 240 -8.91 19.32 10.18
C GLU A 240 -8.64 17.81 10.32
N ALA A 241 -9.68 17.05 10.64
CA ALA A 241 -9.58 15.62 10.95
C ALA A 241 -9.05 14.74 9.82
N GLY A 242 -9.11 15.21 8.57
CA GLY A 242 -8.65 14.49 7.39
C GLY A 242 -7.17 14.71 7.04
N VAL A 243 -6.47 15.66 7.67
CA VAL A 243 -5.05 15.96 7.42
C VAL A 243 -4.19 14.70 7.65
N ILE A 244 -3.26 14.40 6.73
CA ILE A 244 -2.31 13.29 6.94
C ILE A 244 -1.33 13.70 8.05
N THR A 245 -1.03 12.79 8.97
CA THR A 245 -0.15 13.07 10.11
C THR A 245 1.25 13.54 9.68
N GLU A 246 1.81 12.93 8.63
CA GLU A 246 3.10 13.35 8.07
C GLU A 246 3.06 14.76 7.46
N GLU A 247 1.93 15.19 6.85
CA GLU A 247 1.76 16.54 6.31
C GLU A 247 1.86 17.60 7.43
N VAL A 248 1.15 17.42 8.55
CA VAL A 248 1.26 18.36 9.69
C VAL A 248 2.63 18.26 10.38
N THR A 249 3.24 17.08 10.41
CA THR A 249 4.58 16.90 10.97
C THR A 249 5.62 17.69 10.18
N HIS A 250 5.57 17.61 8.84
CA HIS A 250 6.43 18.41 7.97
C HIS A 250 6.15 19.91 8.10
N TYR A 251 4.88 20.32 8.10
CA TYR A 251 4.51 21.72 8.32
C TYR A 251 5.10 22.27 9.63
N CYS A 252 4.94 21.55 10.75
CA CYS A 252 5.50 22.00 12.03
C CYS A 252 7.03 22.02 12.02
N LYS A 253 7.67 21.02 11.40
CA LYS A 253 9.14 20.95 11.28
C LYS A 253 9.70 22.14 10.51
N GLU A 254 9.06 22.54 9.42
CA GLU A 254 9.45 23.74 8.64
C GLU A 254 9.32 25.04 9.43
N GLN A 255 8.42 25.08 10.41
CA GLN A 255 8.25 26.21 11.34
C GLN A 255 9.12 26.10 12.60
N GLY A 256 10.01 25.10 12.69
CA GLY A 256 10.92 24.91 13.83
C GLY A 256 10.28 24.25 15.06
N TYR A 257 9.20 23.48 14.87
CA TYR A 257 8.49 22.77 15.94
C TYR A 257 8.41 21.26 15.68
N ILE A 258 8.18 20.52 16.77
CA ILE A 258 7.90 19.08 16.77
C ILE A 258 6.40 18.87 16.99
N PHE A 259 5.78 18.18 16.04
CA PHE A 259 4.51 17.48 16.25
C PHE A 259 4.82 16.09 16.83
N ALA A 260 4.34 15.81 18.05
CA ALA A 260 4.78 14.65 18.82
C ALA A 260 3.98 13.37 18.55
N THR A 261 2.70 13.48 18.16
CA THR A 261 1.85 12.33 17.80
C THR A 261 2.33 11.72 16.48
N ASP A 262 3.12 10.65 16.54
CA ASP A 262 3.89 10.13 15.41
C ASP A 262 3.67 8.63 15.11
N PRO A 263 2.42 8.18 14.85
CA PRO A 263 2.14 6.78 14.56
C PRO A 263 3.00 6.24 13.44
N THR A 264 3.32 4.94 13.54
CA THR A 264 4.06 4.22 12.51
C THR A 264 3.42 4.40 11.13
N SER A 265 2.09 4.62 11.05
CA SER A 265 1.36 4.86 9.80
C SER A 265 1.20 6.33 9.38
N ALA A 266 2.03 7.25 9.90
CA ALA A 266 1.91 8.70 9.70
C ALA A 266 1.77 9.16 8.24
N TRP A 267 2.32 8.41 7.27
CA TRP A 267 2.22 8.65 5.82
C TRP A 267 0.78 8.56 5.25
N ALA A 268 -0.15 7.97 6.01
CA ALA A 268 -1.54 7.80 5.56
C ALA A 268 -2.59 7.90 6.67
N SER A 269 -2.22 7.78 7.95
CA SER A 269 -3.15 8.04 9.05
C SER A 269 -3.57 9.51 9.05
N THR A 270 -4.79 9.76 9.50
CA THR A 270 -5.32 11.12 9.58
C THR A 270 -5.50 11.54 11.02
N ILE A 271 -5.50 12.85 11.28
CA ILE A 271 -5.62 13.40 12.64
C ILE A 271 -6.87 12.89 13.39
N GLY A 272 -8.03 12.84 12.73
CA GLY A 272 -9.24 12.30 13.34
C GLY A 272 -9.11 10.83 13.73
N GLY A 273 -8.39 10.03 12.92
CA GLY A 273 -8.09 8.64 13.26
C GLY A 273 -7.12 8.53 14.44
N ASN A 274 -6.07 9.36 14.48
CA ASN A 274 -5.12 9.34 15.60
C ASN A 274 -5.81 9.66 16.94
N ILE A 275 -6.78 10.57 16.95
CA ILE A 275 -7.53 10.89 18.18
C ILE A 275 -8.49 9.75 18.52
N ALA A 276 -9.20 9.20 17.53
CA ALA A 276 -10.15 8.10 17.73
C ALA A 276 -9.47 6.85 18.30
N GLU A 277 -8.23 6.57 17.91
CA GLU A 277 -7.43 5.43 18.38
C GLU A 277 -6.53 5.76 19.58
N ASN A 278 -6.41 7.04 19.96
CA ASN A 278 -5.37 7.54 20.86
C ASN A 278 -3.95 7.11 20.44
N ALA A 279 -3.63 7.31 19.16
CA ALA A 279 -2.43 6.79 18.53
C ALA A 279 -1.15 7.27 19.22
N GLY A 280 -0.21 6.34 19.40
CA GLY A 280 1.16 6.57 19.81
C GLY A 280 2.15 6.31 18.67
N GLY A 281 3.44 6.32 18.97
CA GLY A 281 4.54 6.07 18.06
C GLY A 281 5.88 5.95 18.80
N LYS A 282 6.99 6.23 18.12
CA LYS A 282 8.34 6.07 18.69
C LYS A 282 8.71 7.16 19.68
N LYS A 283 8.06 8.33 19.59
CA LYS A 283 8.29 9.49 20.44
C LYS A 283 7.53 9.45 21.77
N CYS A 284 6.69 8.43 21.98
CA CYS A 284 5.84 8.31 23.16
C CYS A 284 6.64 8.25 24.47
N VAL A 285 7.82 7.64 24.45
CA VAL A 285 8.74 7.60 25.60
C VAL A 285 8.94 8.99 26.23
N MET A 286 8.96 10.05 25.40
CA MET A 286 9.08 11.43 25.87
C MET A 286 7.75 12.18 25.96
N TRP A 287 6.90 12.09 24.94
CA TRP A 287 5.73 12.98 24.79
C TRP A 287 4.36 12.29 24.87
N GLY A 288 4.32 10.98 25.13
CA GLY A 288 3.08 10.21 25.23
C GLY A 288 2.31 10.11 23.91
N THR A 289 1.04 9.69 23.98
CA THR A 289 0.17 9.44 22.83
C THR A 289 -0.66 10.68 22.45
N ALA A 290 -1.68 10.52 21.59
CA ALA A 290 -2.51 11.65 21.16
C ALA A 290 -3.18 12.42 22.32
N ILE A 291 -3.66 11.73 23.36
CA ILE A 291 -4.28 12.37 24.54
C ILE A 291 -3.30 13.26 25.32
N ASP A 292 -2.03 12.85 25.36
CA ASP A 292 -0.97 13.61 26.02
C ASP A 292 -0.68 14.93 25.31
N ASN A 293 -0.98 15.02 24.01
CA ASN A 293 -0.59 16.14 23.14
C ASN A 293 -1.77 17.01 22.67
N ILE A 294 -3.01 16.65 23.03
CA ILE A 294 -4.20 17.37 22.58
C ILE A 294 -4.54 18.53 23.51
N PHE A 295 -4.73 19.71 22.91
CA PHE A 295 -5.21 20.89 23.63
C PHE A 295 -6.74 20.98 23.57
N SER A 296 -7.32 20.81 22.39
CA SER A 296 -8.77 20.79 22.20
C SER A 296 -9.16 20.10 20.90
N PHE A 297 -10.39 19.62 20.76
CA PHE A 297 -10.92 19.10 19.50
C PHE A 297 -12.41 19.32 19.36
N LYS A 298 -12.89 19.27 18.11
CA LYS A 298 -14.30 19.42 17.77
C LYS A 298 -14.85 18.10 17.26
N ILE A 299 -16.02 17.70 17.74
CA ILE A 299 -16.69 16.44 17.41
C ILE A 299 -18.18 16.67 17.15
N VAL A 300 -18.73 16.00 16.15
CA VAL A 300 -20.18 15.94 15.91
C VAL A 300 -20.74 14.67 16.55
N ASN A 301 -21.63 14.83 17.54
CA ASN A 301 -22.24 13.72 18.29
C ASN A 301 -23.46 13.11 17.57
N SER A 302 -24.13 12.12 18.19
CA SER A 302 -25.28 11.42 17.59
C SER A 302 -26.45 12.34 17.28
N GLU A 303 -26.68 13.40 18.06
CA GLU A 303 -27.77 14.36 17.84
C GLU A 303 -27.48 15.31 16.66
N GLY A 304 -26.27 15.28 16.10
CA GLY A 304 -25.81 16.25 15.11
C GLY A 304 -25.51 17.60 15.74
N HIS A 305 -25.10 17.62 17.01
CA HIS A 305 -24.55 18.81 17.66
C HIS A 305 -23.03 18.83 17.53
N LEU A 306 -22.48 20.02 17.28
CA LEU A 306 -21.04 20.24 17.31
C LEU A 306 -20.61 20.52 18.76
N LEU A 307 -19.73 19.67 19.27
CA LEU A 307 -19.12 19.82 20.58
C LEU A 307 -17.66 20.25 20.42
N GLU A 308 -17.17 21.05 21.36
CA GLU A 308 -15.75 21.37 21.52
C GLU A 308 -15.29 20.86 22.89
N VAL A 309 -14.30 19.97 22.88
CA VAL A 309 -13.69 19.39 24.08
C VAL A 309 -12.35 20.07 24.29
N VAL A 310 -12.13 20.68 25.46
CA VAL A 310 -10.94 21.48 25.77
C VAL A 310 -10.26 20.92 27.03
N ARG A 311 -8.96 20.63 26.94
CA ARG A 311 -8.14 20.23 28.09
C ARG A 311 -7.70 21.48 28.86
N ARG A 312 -8.00 21.55 30.15
CA ARG A 312 -7.55 22.65 31.03
C ARG A 312 -6.07 22.47 31.38
N ASP A 313 -5.37 23.60 31.48
CA ASP A 313 -4.02 23.72 32.07
C ASP A 313 -3.03 22.62 31.65
N HIS A 314 -2.93 22.40 30.34
CA HIS A 314 -2.01 21.44 29.75
C HIS A 314 -0.56 21.70 30.19
N PRO A 315 0.13 20.74 30.84
CA PRO A 315 1.42 20.99 31.52
C PRO A 315 2.61 21.15 30.54
N HIS A 316 2.39 20.85 29.26
CA HIS A 316 3.39 20.84 28.17
C HIS A 316 4.43 19.71 28.32
N ARG A 317 3.99 18.59 28.87
CA ARG A 317 4.66 17.29 28.95
C ARG A 317 3.61 16.18 28.86
N LYS A 318 4.06 14.93 28.73
CA LYS A 318 3.17 13.77 28.85
C LYS A 318 2.48 13.72 30.23
N ILE A 319 1.35 13.03 30.30
CA ILE A 319 0.58 12.80 31.52
C ILE A 319 1.36 11.85 32.42
N GLU A 320 1.51 12.22 33.69
CA GLU A 320 2.13 11.40 34.73
C GLU A 320 1.05 10.76 35.63
N PRO A 321 1.34 9.65 36.34
CA PRO A 321 0.34 8.93 37.15
C PRO A 321 -0.42 9.81 38.15
N ASP A 322 0.27 10.76 38.78
CA ASP A 322 -0.29 11.65 39.82
C ASP A 322 -0.99 12.90 39.26
N ASP A 323 -0.99 13.10 37.94
CA ASP A 323 -1.65 14.25 37.33
C ASP A 323 -3.17 14.18 37.46
N GLU A 324 -3.80 15.34 37.65
CA GLU A 324 -5.23 15.54 37.42
C GLU A 324 -5.45 16.15 36.03
N VAL A 325 -6.17 15.44 35.16
CA VAL A 325 -6.45 15.84 33.77
C VAL A 325 -7.93 16.20 33.64
N ILE A 326 -8.20 17.46 33.33
CA ILE A 326 -9.56 18.02 33.28
C ILE A 326 -9.94 18.38 31.84
N PHE A 327 -11.09 17.88 31.38
CA PHE A 327 -11.70 18.23 30.10
C PHE A 327 -13.02 18.95 30.29
N ASP A 328 -13.17 20.10 29.64
CA ASP A 328 -14.46 20.78 29.48
C ASP A 328 -15.11 20.43 28.15
N VAL A 329 -16.40 20.10 28.18
CA VAL A 329 -17.18 19.79 26.99
C VAL A 329 -18.18 20.91 26.75
N TYR A 330 -18.00 21.66 25.67
CA TYR A 330 -18.88 22.74 25.25
C TYR A 330 -19.75 22.31 24.07
N GLN A 331 -21.01 22.73 24.05
CA GLN A 331 -21.83 22.71 22.84
C GLN A 331 -21.67 24.04 22.09
N LEU A 332 -21.44 23.95 20.78
CA LEU A 332 -21.31 25.12 19.90
C LEU A 332 -22.62 25.39 19.15
N HIS A 333 -23.16 26.60 19.31
CA HIS A 333 -24.35 27.07 18.58
C HIS A 333 -23.99 27.96 17.38
N ARG A 334 -24.93 28.13 16.43
CA ARG A 334 -24.74 28.90 15.18
C ARG A 334 -24.26 30.34 15.38
N LYS A 335 -24.46 30.96 16.55
CA LYS A 335 -23.98 32.30 16.90
C LYS A 335 -22.57 32.35 17.52
N ARG A 336 -21.82 31.22 17.55
CA ARG A 336 -20.53 31.05 18.25
C ARG A 336 -20.62 31.16 19.79
N GLU A 337 -21.81 31.13 20.34
CA GLU A 337 -22.01 30.96 21.79
C GLU A 337 -21.59 29.54 22.19
N LYS A 338 -20.75 29.46 23.23
CA LYS A 338 -20.31 28.20 23.85
C LYS A 338 -21.13 27.95 25.10
N ASN A 339 -21.80 26.81 25.17
CA ASN A 339 -22.52 26.37 26.38
C ASN A 339 -21.75 25.22 27.03
N LEU A 340 -21.31 25.36 28.28
CA LEU A 340 -20.62 24.29 29.00
C LEU A 340 -21.64 23.19 29.37
N LEU A 341 -21.44 21.98 28.86
CA LEU A 341 -22.31 20.83 29.15
C LEU A 341 -21.85 20.07 30.39
N LYS A 342 -20.54 19.78 30.46
CA LYS A 342 -19.93 19.03 31.57
C LYS A 342 -18.43 19.28 31.65
N THR A 343 -17.88 19.10 32.85
CA THR A 343 -16.45 19.04 33.13
C THR A 343 -16.13 17.64 33.63
N ILE A 344 -15.09 17.01 33.09
CA ILE A 344 -14.68 15.64 33.39
C ILE A 344 -13.26 15.69 33.95
N SER A 345 -13.05 15.14 35.16
CA SER A 345 -11.72 15.02 35.78
C SER A 345 -11.30 13.56 35.82
N LEU A 346 -10.07 13.30 35.36
CA LEU A 346 -9.40 12.00 35.31
C LEU A 346 -8.07 12.08 36.05
N LYS A 347 -7.72 11.06 36.81
CA LYS A 347 -6.34 10.88 37.27
C LYS A 347 -5.48 10.27 36.16
N GLY A 348 -4.18 10.52 36.17
CA GLY A 348 -3.23 9.86 35.26
C GLY A 348 -3.37 8.34 35.24
N THR A 349 -3.52 7.74 36.42
CA THR A 349 -3.78 6.29 36.60
C THR A 349 -5.11 5.78 36.03
N GLU A 350 -6.08 6.67 35.76
CA GLU A 350 -7.34 6.32 35.10
C GLU A 350 -7.23 6.40 33.58
N ILE A 351 -6.23 7.11 33.06
CA ILE A 351 -5.93 7.19 31.63
C ILE A 351 -5.03 6.03 31.22
N ARG A 352 -4.00 5.74 32.02
CA ARG A 352 -3.08 4.62 31.80
C ARG A 352 -2.81 3.86 33.09
N LYS A 353 -2.80 2.52 33.03
CA LYS A 353 -2.38 1.66 34.14
C LYS A 353 -0.98 2.05 34.63
N SER A 354 -0.77 2.00 35.95
CA SER A 354 0.55 2.31 36.53
C SER A 354 1.60 1.31 36.06
N GLY A 355 2.80 1.80 35.73
CA GLY A 355 3.94 0.97 35.31
C GLY A 355 4.02 0.67 33.81
N VAL A 356 3.03 1.08 33.00
CA VAL A 356 3.08 0.93 31.53
C VAL A 356 3.18 2.27 30.82
N GLY A 357 3.95 2.33 29.73
CA GLY A 357 4.15 3.57 28.97
C GLY A 357 2.93 3.98 28.14
N LYS A 358 2.16 3.00 27.65
CA LYS A 358 0.95 3.18 26.83
C LYS A 358 -0.17 2.29 27.36
N ASP A 359 -1.40 2.77 27.31
CA ASP A 359 -2.59 2.00 27.64
C ASP A 359 -3.82 2.69 27.04
N ILE A 360 -4.52 1.98 26.17
CA ILE A 360 -5.74 2.46 25.52
C ILE A 360 -6.96 1.56 25.81
N THR A 361 -6.86 0.74 26.84
CA THR A 361 -7.90 -0.22 27.22
C THR A 361 -9.10 0.45 27.85
N ASN A 362 -8.92 1.50 28.67
CA ASN A 362 -10.04 2.24 29.25
C ASN A 362 -10.82 3.00 28.17
N LYS A 363 -11.82 2.36 27.57
CA LYS A 363 -12.64 2.97 26.50
C LYS A 363 -13.65 3.97 27.02
N ALA A 364 -13.98 4.01 28.30
CA ALA A 364 -14.99 4.94 28.83
C ALA A 364 -14.39 6.32 29.13
N LEU A 365 -13.18 6.39 29.70
CA LEU A 365 -12.50 7.64 30.13
C LEU A 365 -13.45 8.60 30.87
N LYS A 366 -14.26 8.09 31.81
CA LYS A 366 -15.31 8.86 32.52
C LYS A 366 -16.23 9.70 31.62
N GLY A 367 -16.40 9.25 30.37
CA GLY A 367 -17.26 9.87 29.38
C GLY A 367 -16.66 11.05 28.60
N VAL A 368 -15.32 11.15 28.50
CA VAL A 368 -14.68 12.08 27.55
C VAL A 368 -15.06 11.68 26.11
N PRO A 369 -15.65 12.59 25.30
CA PRO A 369 -16.07 12.26 23.94
C PRO A 369 -14.93 12.04 22.96
N GLY A 370 -15.11 11.16 21.97
CA GLY A 370 -14.29 11.02 20.77
C GLY A 370 -12.93 10.33 20.94
N ILE A 371 -12.17 10.71 21.96
CA ILE A 371 -10.81 10.21 22.15
C ILE A 371 -10.81 8.74 22.60
N GLN A 372 -10.01 7.91 21.93
CA GLN A 372 -9.90 6.46 22.21
C GLN A 372 -11.17 5.63 21.94
N LYS A 373 -12.22 6.23 21.35
CA LYS A 373 -13.55 5.60 21.14
C LYS A 373 -13.73 4.96 19.78
N GLU A 374 -12.74 5.02 18.90
CA GLU A 374 -12.75 4.37 17.57
C GLU A 374 -13.95 4.79 16.71
N GLY A 375 -14.36 6.06 16.84
CA GLY A 375 -15.53 6.60 16.13
C GLY A 375 -16.87 6.08 16.65
N GLY A 376 -16.89 5.48 17.84
CA GLY A 376 -18.05 4.91 18.49
C GLY A 376 -18.99 5.93 19.13
N ASP A 377 -18.71 7.23 19.16
CA ASP A 377 -19.59 8.22 19.81
C ASP A 377 -19.73 9.53 19.03
N GLY A 378 -19.10 9.62 17.85
CA GLY A 378 -19.20 10.77 16.99
C GLY A 378 -18.13 10.84 15.90
N ILE A 379 -18.09 11.98 15.22
CA ILE A 379 -17.12 12.27 14.15
C ILE A 379 -16.28 13.46 14.56
N ILE A 380 -14.99 13.23 14.80
CA ILE A 380 -14.01 14.31 15.01
C ILE A 380 -13.85 15.08 13.70
N VAL A 381 -13.93 16.42 13.76
CA VAL A 381 -13.87 17.29 12.57
C VAL A 381 -12.63 18.18 12.54
N SER A 382 -12.10 18.62 13.69
CA SER A 382 -10.83 19.34 13.80
C SER A 382 -10.22 19.18 15.19
N ALA A 383 -8.93 19.45 15.32
CA ALA A 383 -8.22 19.39 16.60
C ALA A 383 -7.03 20.35 16.67
N LYS A 384 -6.73 20.82 17.88
CA LYS A 384 -5.57 21.62 18.26
C LYS A 384 -4.60 20.75 19.04
N PHE A 385 -3.37 20.63 18.54
CA PHE A 385 -2.28 19.89 19.19
C PHE A 385 -1.23 20.84 19.74
N VAL A 386 -0.68 20.50 20.89
CA VAL A 386 0.47 21.17 21.48
C VAL A 386 1.74 20.79 20.71
N LEU A 387 2.61 21.77 20.49
CA LEU A 387 3.87 21.63 19.78
C LEU A 387 5.07 21.77 20.71
N TYR A 388 6.17 21.12 20.37
CA TYR A 388 7.41 21.15 21.15
C TYR A 388 8.55 21.76 20.35
N ARG A 389 9.64 22.16 21.02
CA ARG A 389 10.83 22.65 20.34
C ARG A 389 11.82 21.49 20.13
N PRO A 390 12.49 21.43 18.96
CA PRO A 390 13.56 20.46 18.77
C PRO A 390 14.75 20.78 19.69
N PHE A 391 15.43 19.73 20.11
CA PHE A 391 16.71 19.84 20.81
C PHE A 391 17.81 20.30 19.86
N LYS A 392 18.86 20.92 20.41
CA LYS A 392 20.02 21.38 19.62
C LYS A 392 20.86 20.24 19.07
N TYR A 393 20.98 19.15 19.82
CA TYR A 393 21.87 18.03 19.52
C TYR A 393 21.13 16.71 19.63
N CYS A 394 21.46 15.77 18.72
CA CYS A 394 20.89 14.43 18.66
C CYS A 394 22.03 13.43 18.38
N ARG A 395 21.95 12.24 18.98
CA ARG A 395 22.78 11.08 18.66
C ARG A 395 21.88 9.88 18.41
N THR A 396 22.12 9.20 17.29
CA THR A 396 21.44 7.93 16.96
C THR A 396 22.42 6.78 17.10
N ILE A 397 22.05 5.77 17.88
CA ILE A 397 22.86 4.60 18.20
C ILE A 397 22.15 3.35 17.70
N CYS A 398 22.89 2.46 17.03
CA CYS A 398 22.44 1.12 16.67
C CYS A 398 23.23 0.10 17.48
N LEU A 399 22.56 -0.79 18.20
CA LEU A 399 23.19 -1.88 18.94
C LEU A 399 22.76 -3.21 18.34
N GLU A 400 23.71 -4.08 18.03
CA GLU A 400 23.50 -5.43 17.50
C GLU A 400 23.89 -6.45 18.57
N PHE A 401 22.93 -7.26 19.02
CA PHE A 401 23.12 -8.30 20.03
C PHE A 401 23.28 -9.66 19.37
N PHE A 402 24.25 -10.44 19.82
CA PHE A 402 24.60 -11.74 19.26
C PHE A 402 24.43 -12.86 20.30
N GLY A 403 24.31 -14.10 19.83
CA GLY A 403 24.07 -15.28 20.65
C GLY A 403 22.72 -15.92 20.36
N THR A 404 22.25 -16.75 21.29
CA THR A 404 21.10 -17.64 21.09
C THR A 404 19.80 -17.12 21.70
N ASN A 405 19.87 -16.17 22.64
CA ASN A 405 18.71 -15.68 23.40
C ASN A 405 18.59 -14.14 23.44
N MET A 406 17.39 -13.68 23.75
CA MET A 406 17.01 -12.27 23.79
C MET A 406 17.30 -11.58 25.13
N ILE A 407 17.68 -12.33 26.16
CA ILE A 407 17.82 -11.84 27.54
C ILE A 407 18.77 -10.64 27.62
N ASN A 408 19.91 -10.71 26.93
CA ASN A 408 20.90 -9.64 26.94
C ASN A 408 20.35 -8.31 26.39
N ALA A 409 19.59 -8.39 25.29
CA ALA A 409 18.95 -7.21 24.70
C ALA A 409 17.87 -6.65 25.62
N ALA A 410 17.05 -7.51 26.22
CA ALA A 410 16.00 -7.12 27.16
C ALA A 410 16.56 -6.43 28.42
N LYS A 411 17.65 -6.96 29.01
CA LYS A 411 18.33 -6.34 30.15
C LYS A 411 18.92 -4.97 29.78
N ALA A 412 19.56 -4.88 28.61
CA ALA A 412 20.09 -3.61 28.12
C ALA A 412 19.01 -2.55 27.93
N ILE A 413 17.80 -2.92 27.47
CA ILE A 413 16.66 -2.00 27.36
C ILE A 413 16.30 -1.40 28.73
N VAL A 414 16.18 -2.24 29.76
CA VAL A 414 15.85 -1.81 31.13
C VAL A 414 16.90 -0.83 31.65
N GLU A 415 18.18 -1.20 31.54
CA GLU A 415 19.28 -0.35 32.00
C GLU A 415 19.35 0.98 31.24
N ILE A 416 19.19 0.97 29.91
CA ILE A 416 19.22 2.19 29.10
C ILE A 416 18.08 3.14 29.50
N ARG A 417 16.87 2.61 29.71
CA ARG A 417 15.75 3.43 30.18
C ARG A 417 16.06 4.06 31.54
N ASP A 418 16.58 3.27 32.48
CA ASP A 418 16.82 3.71 33.85
C ASP A 418 17.87 4.82 33.95
N ILE A 419 18.88 4.81 33.06
CA ILE A 419 19.89 5.87 32.98
C ILE A 419 19.26 7.25 32.73
N PHE A 420 18.22 7.31 31.89
CA PHE A 420 17.62 8.57 31.45
C PHE A 420 16.29 8.91 32.15
N ALA A 421 15.79 8.04 33.03
CA ALA A 421 14.48 8.23 33.68
C ALA A 421 14.40 9.56 34.46
N ASP A 422 15.49 9.92 35.17
CA ASP A 422 15.58 11.13 36.00
C ASP A 422 16.55 12.20 35.44
N ASP A 423 17.10 12.00 34.23
CA ASP A 423 18.06 12.92 33.63
C ASP A 423 17.34 14.19 33.11
N LYS A 424 17.79 15.37 33.58
CA LYS A 424 17.20 16.67 33.22
C LYS A 424 17.87 17.31 32.01
N LEU A 425 19.02 16.80 31.59
CA LEU A 425 19.83 17.34 30.51
C LEU A 425 19.74 16.48 29.25
N VAL A 426 19.74 15.16 29.37
CA VAL A 426 19.69 14.23 28.23
C VAL A 426 18.38 13.46 28.22
N TYR A 427 17.72 13.44 27.07
CA TYR A 427 16.40 12.84 26.90
C TYR A 427 16.47 11.66 25.95
N LEU A 428 15.94 10.51 26.38
CA LEU A 428 15.67 9.37 25.52
C LEU A 428 14.41 9.67 24.70
N THR A 429 14.57 9.92 23.39
CA THR A 429 13.46 10.32 22.51
C THR A 429 12.95 9.20 21.62
N ALA A 430 13.76 8.15 21.43
CA ALA A 430 13.31 6.88 20.86
C ALA A 430 14.16 5.72 21.38
N LEU A 431 13.51 4.58 21.65
CA LEU A 431 14.16 3.30 21.96
C LEU A 431 13.35 2.20 21.30
N GLU A 432 13.84 1.69 20.17
CA GLU A 432 13.17 0.70 19.33
C GLU A 432 13.96 -0.60 19.27
N HIS A 433 13.24 -1.70 19.04
CA HIS A 433 13.82 -3.03 18.98
C HIS A 433 13.12 -3.91 17.95
N PHE A 434 13.86 -4.81 17.30
CA PHE A 434 13.32 -5.93 16.53
C PHE A 434 14.21 -7.18 16.66
N ASP A 435 13.57 -8.36 16.63
CA ASP A 435 14.21 -9.67 16.86
C ASP A 435 14.80 -10.33 15.60
N ASP A 436 15.41 -11.50 15.78
CA ASP A 436 16.02 -12.34 14.75
C ASP A 436 15.06 -12.71 13.61
N LYS A 437 13.77 -12.89 13.91
CA LYS A 437 12.74 -13.18 12.90
C LYS A 437 12.57 -12.00 11.96
N TYR A 438 12.59 -10.78 12.50
CA TYR A 438 12.58 -9.57 11.68
C TYR A 438 13.90 -9.32 10.96
N VAL A 439 15.05 -9.56 11.61
CA VAL A 439 16.38 -9.48 10.98
C VAL A 439 16.42 -10.33 9.71
N ALA A 440 15.97 -11.59 9.78
CA ALA A 440 15.86 -12.47 8.64
C ALA A 440 14.83 -11.95 7.61
N ALA A 441 13.62 -11.58 8.05
CA ALA A 441 12.53 -11.21 7.16
C ALA A 441 12.78 -9.94 6.33
N ILE A 442 13.51 -8.96 6.88
CA ILE A 442 13.83 -7.71 6.17
C ILE A 442 15.13 -7.79 5.38
N ASN A 443 15.81 -8.94 5.37
CA ASN A 443 17.18 -9.11 4.86
C ASN A 443 18.10 -8.03 5.45
N TYR A 444 18.07 -7.93 6.78
CA TYR A 444 18.85 -6.95 7.51
C TYR A 444 20.34 -7.09 7.17
N ARG A 445 20.99 -5.96 6.92
CA ARG A 445 22.44 -5.92 6.69
C ARG A 445 23.11 -5.52 8.00
N ASN A 446 23.94 -6.42 8.51
CA ASN A 446 24.77 -6.18 9.68
C ASN A 446 25.63 -4.94 9.49
N LYS A 447 25.79 -4.18 10.56
CA LYS A 447 26.72 -3.06 10.67
C LYS A 447 28.05 -3.60 11.22
N SER A 448 27.98 -4.67 12.00
CA SER A 448 29.11 -5.51 12.39
C SER A 448 29.75 -6.24 11.20
N ASN A 449 31.04 -6.55 11.36
CA ASN A 449 31.78 -7.45 10.48
C ASN A 449 31.59 -8.94 10.84
N ARG A 450 30.82 -9.26 11.88
CA ARG A 450 30.48 -10.64 12.26
C ARG A 450 29.64 -11.31 11.17
N THR A 451 29.92 -12.59 10.94
CA THR A 451 29.23 -13.42 9.93
C THR A 451 27.87 -13.93 10.41
N GLU A 452 27.66 -14.00 11.72
CA GLU A 452 26.40 -14.40 12.33
C GLU A 452 25.36 -13.28 12.28
N PHE A 453 24.08 -13.66 12.23
CA PHE A 453 22.98 -12.71 12.29
C PHE A 453 22.76 -12.25 13.75
N PRO A 454 22.50 -10.96 13.97
CA PRO A 454 22.09 -10.47 15.28
C PRO A 454 20.82 -11.18 15.75
N LYS A 455 20.81 -11.59 17.02
CA LYS A 455 19.63 -12.10 17.70
C LYS A 455 18.61 -10.98 17.95
N ALA A 456 19.10 -9.76 18.17
CA ALA A 456 18.30 -8.56 18.34
C ALA A 456 19.03 -7.32 17.84
N VAL A 457 18.27 -6.29 17.44
CA VAL A 457 18.81 -4.97 17.09
C VAL A 457 18.05 -3.89 17.85
N LEU A 458 18.78 -2.98 18.51
CA LEU A 458 18.24 -1.77 19.13
C LEU A 458 18.58 -0.53 18.31
N LEU A 459 17.61 0.37 18.13
CA LEU A 459 17.80 1.70 17.57
C LEU A 459 17.38 2.75 18.59
N ILE A 460 18.28 3.68 18.88
CA ILE A 460 18.15 4.62 20.00
C ILE A 460 18.38 6.02 19.48
N ASP A 461 17.48 6.95 19.78
CA ASP A 461 17.72 8.39 19.65
C ASP A 461 17.80 9.00 21.06
N VAL A 462 18.92 9.67 21.36
CA VAL A 462 19.08 10.52 22.55
C VAL A 462 19.32 11.96 22.12
N GLU A 463 18.67 12.90 22.80
CA GLU A 463 18.68 14.32 22.42
C GLU A 463 18.93 15.23 23.63
N SER A 464 19.61 16.35 23.40
CA SER A 464 19.90 17.33 24.45
C SER A 464 20.09 18.74 23.88
N ASN A 465 19.91 19.75 24.74
CA ASN A 465 20.34 21.12 24.46
C ASN A 465 21.78 21.40 24.89
N ASP A 466 22.41 20.46 25.59
CA ASP A 466 23.79 20.49 26.07
C ASP A 466 24.60 19.40 25.34
N HIS A 467 25.64 19.82 24.62
CA HIS A 467 26.45 18.91 23.82
C HIS A 467 27.27 17.94 24.69
N ASP A 468 27.87 18.43 25.78
CA ASP A 468 28.78 17.64 26.61
C ASP A 468 28.00 16.61 27.43
N ALA A 469 26.82 16.99 27.91
CA ALA A 469 25.90 16.04 28.55
C ALA A 469 25.47 14.93 27.58
N LEU A 470 25.18 15.28 26.32
CA LEU A 470 24.79 14.31 25.30
C LEU A 470 25.91 13.31 24.98
N GLU A 471 27.16 13.77 24.85
CA GLU A 471 28.31 12.88 24.64
C GLU A 471 28.49 11.94 25.82
N GLN A 472 28.45 12.44 27.06
CA GLN A 472 28.53 11.61 28.26
C GLN A 472 27.39 10.58 28.33
N GLY A 473 26.15 10.98 28.02
CA GLY A 473 25.00 10.07 27.95
C GLY A 473 25.18 8.99 26.90
N THR A 474 25.70 9.34 25.72
CA THR A 474 26.01 8.41 24.63
C THR A 474 27.08 7.41 25.02
N GLU A 475 28.16 7.87 25.66
CA GLU A 475 29.23 7.00 26.16
C GLU A 475 28.74 6.02 27.24
N LYS A 476 27.85 6.46 28.15
CA LYS A 476 27.24 5.58 29.16
C LYS A 476 26.50 4.41 28.51
N ILE A 477 25.68 4.68 27.49
CA ILE A 477 24.98 3.62 26.73
C ILE A 477 25.99 2.65 26.13
N LEU A 478 26.99 3.15 25.40
CA LEU A 478 27.99 2.31 24.73
C LEU A 478 28.84 1.51 25.70
N ASN A 479 29.09 2.00 26.91
CA ASN A 479 29.90 1.30 27.91
C ASN A 479 29.13 0.21 28.64
N ILE A 480 27.88 0.47 29.03
CA ILE A 480 27.06 -0.52 29.76
C ILE A 480 26.78 -1.72 28.88
N VAL A 481 26.49 -1.51 27.58
CA VAL A 481 26.13 -2.62 26.69
C VAL A 481 27.30 -3.47 26.22
N LYS A 482 28.56 -3.04 26.44
CA LYS A 482 29.76 -3.87 26.21
C LYS A 482 29.84 -5.07 27.14
N ASN A 483 29.12 -5.04 28.26
CA ASN A 483 29.03 -6.18 29.17
C ASN A 483 28.17 -7.33 28.59
N TYR A 484 27.49 -7.07 27.48
CA TYR A 484 26.73 -8.05 26.72
C TYR A 484 27.48 -8.45 25.44
N ASN A 485 27.13 -9.61 24.85
CA ASN A 485 27.66 -10.03 23.54
C ASN A 485 27.09 -9.16 22.41
N THR A 486 27.54 -7.90 22.35
CA THR A 486 26.90 -6.81 21.61
C THR A 486 27.94 -5.93 20.93
N GLU A 487 27.59 -5.37 19.78
CA GLU A 487 28.36 -4.32 19.11
C GLU A 487 27.52 -3.05 18.92
N GLY A 488 28.12 -1.87 19.13
CA GLY A 488 27.44 -0.58 19.08
C GLY A 488 28.00 0.35 18.01
N PHE A 489 27.11 1.00 17.27
CA PHE A 489 27.43 1.87 16.14
C PHE A 489 26.77 3.23 16.29
N LEU A 490 27.54 4.30 16.12
CA LEU A 490 27.06 5.67 16.16
C LEU A 490 26.80 6.21 14.76
N ALA A 491 25.65 6.84 14.54
CA ALA A 491 25.40 7.64 13.35
C ALA A 491 25.96 9.06 13.55
N ASP A 492 27.16 9.30 13.02
CA ASP A 492 27.83 10.60 13.02
C ASP A 492 27.22 11.65 12.07
N THR A 493 26.30 11.23 11.19
CA THR A 493 25.70 12.05 10.14
C THR A 493 24.22 11.74 9.98
N GLU A 494 23.44 12.74 9.54
CA GLU A 494 22.00 12.56 9.30
C GLU A 494 21.72 11.47 8.25
N SER A 495 22.57 11.33 7.23
CA SER A 495 22.43 10.26 6.23
C SER A 495 22.63 8.87 6.83
N LYS A 496 23.55 8.69 7.79
CA LYS A 496 23.68 7.41 8.53
C LYS A 496 22.48 7.18 9.46
N ARG A 497 21.97 8.23 10.10
CA ARG A 497 20.73 8.15 10.90
C ARG A 497 19.56 7.66 10.06
N GLU A 498 19.33 8.27 8.90
CA GLU A 498 18.29 7.84 7.96
C GLU A 498 18.48 6.38 7.52
N LEU A 499 19.73 5.96 7.27
CA LEU A 499 20.06 4.59 6.92
C LEU A 499 19.70 3.60 8.03
N PHE A 500 20.04 3.88 9.29
CA PHE A 500 19.70 3.02 10.43
C PHE A 500 18.19 2.91 10.62
N TRP A 501 17.49 4.04 10.58
CA TRP A 501 16.03 4.09 10.74
C TRP A 501 15.24 3.50 9.57
N LYS A 502 15.87 3.33 8.40
CA LYS A 502 15.23 2.71 7.21
C LYS A 502 14.82 1.26 7.47
N ASP A 503 15.64 0.50 8.19
CA ASP A 503 15.37 -0.92 8.48
C ASP A 503 14.10 -1.07 9.34
N ARG A 504 13.96 -0.24 10.39
CA ARG A 504 12.76 -0.19 11.25
C ARG A 504 11.47 0.17 10.50
N LYS A 505 11.55 0.95 9.42
CA LYS A 505 10.39 1.28 8.57
C LYS A 505 9.96 0.13 7.65
N ASN A 506 10.77 -0.92 7.51
CA ASN A 506 10.55 -2.04 6.59
C ASN A 506 10.00 -3.32 7.26
N LEU A 507 9.72 -3.30 8.57
CA LEU A 507 9.20 -4.48 9.29
C LEU A 507 7.90 -5.06 8.70
N GLY A 508 7.11 -4.27 7.95
CA GLY A 508 5.96 -4.78 7.20
C GLY A 508 6.29 -5.86 6.14
N ALA A 509 7.56 -6.04 5.79
CA ALA A 509 8.01 -7.07 4.85
C ALA A 509 7.88 -8.50 5.37
N ILE A 510 7.72 -8.71 6.69
CA ILE A 510 7.57 -10.05 7.28
C ILE A 510 6.38 -10.83 6.71
N ALA A 511 5.34 -10.13 6.27
CA ALA A 511 4.18 -10.76 5.67
C ALA A 511 4.40 -11.26 4.23
N ARG A 512 5.58 -11.05 3.63
CA ARG A 512 5.93 -11.67 2.33
C ARG A 512 5.96 -13.19 2.40
N HIS A 513 6.34 -13.75 3.55
CA HIS A 513 6.50 -15.20 3.72
C HIS A 513 5.17 -15.97 3.64
N THR A 514 4.03 -15.33 3.96
CA THR A 514 2.72 -16.00 4.05
C THR A 514 1.69 -15.51 3.04
N ASN A 515 2.11 -14.78 2.00
CA ASN A 515 1.21 -14.08 1.07
C ASN A 515 0.27 -13.09 1.79
N ALA A 516 0.88 -12.22 2.62
CA ALA A 516 0.36 -10.96 3.14
C ALA A 516 -0.49 -10.97 4.43
N PHE A 517 -0.98 -12.10 4.92
CA PHE A 517 -1.80 -12.14 6.12
C PHE A 517 -0.99 -12.47 7.39
N LYS A 518 -1.25 -11.71 8.45
CA LYS A 518 -0.64 -11.88 9.78
C LYS A 518 -1.62 -11.44 10.86
N LEU A 519 -1.64 -12.15 11.99
CA LEU A 519 -2.23 -11.64 13.22
C LEU A 519 -1.23 -10.64 13.83
N ASN A 520 -1.74 -9.52 14.33
CA ASN A 520 -0.90 -8.43 14.83
C ASN A 520 -1.47 -7.91 16.14
N GLU A 521 -0.71 -8.12 17.20
CA GLU A 521 -1.07 -7.72 18.54
C GLU A 521 -0.06 -6.69 19.07
N ASP A 522 -0.55 -5.57 19.58
CA ASP A 522 0.25 -4.55 20.28
C ASP A 522 -0.11 -4.58 21.77
N ILE A 523 0.67 -5.33 22.53
CA ILE A 523 0.55 -5.38 23.98
C ILE A 523 1.48 -4.36 24.62
N VAL A 524 1.26 -4.04 25.89
CA VAL A 524 2.18 -3.21 26.67
C VAL A 524 2.44 -3.89 28.00
N ILE A 525 3.70 -4.08 28.34
CA ILE A 525 4.13 -4.65 29.61
C ILE A 525 5.03 -3.66 30.35
N PRO A 526 5.14 -3.75 31.69
CA PRO A 526 6.21 -3.07 32.40
C PRO A 526 7.56 -3.44 31.79
N VAL A 527 8.43 -2.46 31.59
CA VAL A 527 9.72 -2.67 30.90
C VAL A 527 10.61 -3.64 31.69
N GLU A 528 10.47 -3.68 33.02
CA GLU A 528 11.14 -4.65 33.91
C GLU A 528 10.79 -6.11 33.59
N ALA A 529 9.60 -6.36 33.03
CA ALA A 529 9.14 -7.70 32.68
C ALA A 529 9.61 -8.17 31.28
N LEU A 530 10.28 -7.32 30.50
CA LEU A 530 10.73 -7.64 29.14
C LEU A 530 11.63 -8.89 29.04
N PRO A 531 12.60 -9.13 29.96
CA PRO A 531 13.42 -10.34 29.89
C PRO A 531 12.59 -11.62 30.03
N GLU A 532 11.70 -11.69 31.02
CA GLU A 532 10.83 -12.84 31.23
C GLU A 532 9.82 -13.03 30.08
N PHE A 533 9.32 -11.92 29.52
CA PHE A 533 8.43 -11.96 28.37
C PHE A 533 9.14 -12.50 27.13
N SER A 534 10.38 -12.10 26.90
CA SER A 534 11.17 -12.57 25.75
C SER A 534 11.43 -14.08 25.84
N ASP A 535 11.77 -14.59 27.02
CA ASP A 535 11.92 -16.03 27.26
C ASP A 535 10.59 -16.79 27.06
N PHE A 536 9.47 -16.20 27.48
CA PHE A 536 8.15 -16.75 27.23
C PHE A 536 7.85 -16.88 25.73
N ILE A 537 8.19 -15.87 24.91
CA ILE A 537 8.00 -15.93 23.46
C ILE A 537 8.93 -16.95 22.80
N ASP A 538 10.20 -17.02 23.21
CA ASP A 538 11.14 -18.04 22.73
C ASP A 538 10.64 -19.46 23.08
N ASN A 539 10.08 -19.66 24.27
CA ASN A 539 9.50 -20.94 24.70
C ASN A 539 8.32 -21.35 23.82
N LEU A 540 7.40 -20.42 23.54
CA LEU A 540 6.29 -20.68 22.61
C LEU A 540 6.79 -21.00 21.20
N ASN A 541 7.79 -20.29 20.68
CA ASN A 541 8.37 -20.59 19.36
C ASN A 541 8.99 -22.00 19.32
N ILE A 542 9.73 -22.42 20.36
CA ILE A 542 10.29 -23.77 20.45
C ILE A 542 9.18 -24.82 20.53
N GLN A 543 8.15 -24.58 21.34
CA GLN A 543 7.00 -25.48 21.41
C GLN A 543 6.35 -25.64 20.02
N LYS A 544 6.11 -24.54 19.30
CA LYS A 544 5.51 -24.57 17.95
C LYS A 544 6.40 -25.26 16.92
N GLU A 545 7.71 -25.17 17.06
CA GLU A 545 8.65 -25.91 16.23
C GLU A 545 8.61 -27.42 16.49
N LEU A 546 8.58 -27.84 17.77
CA LEU A 546 8.45 -29.24 18.15
C LEU A 546 7.10 -29.83 17.71
N GLU A 547 6.00 -29.08 17.86
CA GLU A 547 4.67 -29.47 17.39
C GLU A 547 4.65 -29.66 15.87
N ASN A 548 5.21 -28.71 15.11
CA ASN A 548 5.34 -28.82 13.66
C ASN A 548 6.19 -30.04 13.23
N ASN A 549 7.29 -30.30 13.94
CA ASN A 549 8.12 -31.47 13.69
C ASN A 549 7.34 -32.78 13.92
N CYS A 550 6.54 -32.86 14.98
CA CYS A 550 5.67 -34.02 15.25
C CYS A 550 4.63 -34.22 14.14
N GLN A 551 4.04 -33.13 13.62
CA GLN A 551 3.07 -33.19 12.51
C GLN A 551 3.72 -33.67 11.21
N ILE A 552 4.92 -33.19 10.89
CA ILE A 552 5.70 -33.69 9.73
C ILE A 552 5.90 -35.18 9.86
N ILE A 553 6.33 -35.67 11.04
CA ILE A 553 6.55 -37.10 11.26
C ILE A 553 5.26 -37.89 11.07
N ASP A 554 4.12 -37.42 11.61
CA ASP A 554 2.83 -38.09 11.45
C ASP A 554 2.43 -38.25 9.98
N GLU A 555 2.57 -37.21 9.17
CA GLU A 555 2.18 -37.27 7.76
C GLU A 555 3.19 -38.03 6.90
N VAL A 556 4.47 -38.04 7.28
CA VAL A 556 5.46 -38.91 6.65
C VAL A 556 5.17 -40.37 6.96
N VAL A 557 4.73 -40.70 8.18
CA VAL A 557 4.28 -42.06 8.51
C VAL A 557 3.07 -42.45 7.66
N GLU A 558 2.07 -41.57 7.54
CA GLU A 558 0.90 -41.81 6.68
C GLU A 558 1.30 -42.01 5.21
N LEU A 559 2.17 -41.16 4.65
CA LEU A 559 2.69 -41.28 3.28
C LEU A 559 3.37 -42.63 3.02
N LEU A 560 4.13 -43.13 4.00
CA LEU A 560 4.86 -44.38 3.91
C LEU A 560 3.95 -45.61 4.09
N GLU A 561 2.98 -45.55 5.01
CA GLU A 561 1.99 -46.63 5.23
C GLU A 561 1.04 -46.81 4.03
N GLU A 562 0.85 -45.78 3.21
CA GLU A 562 0.04 -45.85 1.98
C GLU A 562 0.75 -46.49 0.78
N GLN A 563 2.08 -46.70 0.84
CA GLN A 563 2.83 -47.29 -0.25
C GLN A 563 2.48 -48.78 -0.42
N LYS A 564 2.15 -49.18 -1.65
CA LYS A 564 1.86 -50.58 -2.01
C LYS A 564 2.87 -51.04 -3.05
N THR A 565 3.68 -52.04 -2.71
CA THR A 565 4.64 -52.66 -3.63
C THR A 565 4.86 -54.13 -3.25
N ASP A 566 5.34 -54.92 -4.20
CA ASP A 566 5.75 -56.32 -4.01
C ASP A 566 7.26 -56.45 -3.65
N ASP A 567 7.96 -55.32 -3.44
CA ASP A 567 9.38 -55.27 -3.06
C ASP A 567 9.56 -55.35 -1.52
N ASP A 568 9.84 -56.56 -1.02
CA ASP A 568 10.09 -56.84 0.39
C ASP A 568 11.25 -56.01 0.99
N PHE A 569 12.28 -55.68 0.19
CA PHE A 569 13.40 -54.86 0.66
C PHE A 569 12.98 -53.41 0.86
N PHE A 570 12.11 -52.90 -0.02
CA PHE A 570 11.55 -51.56 0.13
C PHE A 570 10.61 -51.47 1.33
N LEU A 571 9.73 -52.45 1.53
CA LEU A 571 8.84 -52.51 2.70
C LEU A 571 9.63 -52.58 4.02
N SER A 572 10.69 -53.39 4.07
CA SER A 572 11.56 -53.45 5.26
C SER A 572 12.27 -52.13 5.56
N LYS A 573 12.68 -51.38 4.52
CA LYS A 573 13.23 -50.02 4.69
C LYS A 573 12.19 -49.05 5.25
N ILE A 574 10.95 -49.15 4.79
CA ILE A 574 9.82 -48.36 5.31
C ILE A 574 9.63 -48.63 6.81
N ASP A 575 9.48 -49.88 7.21
CA ASP A 575 9.23 -50.26 8.61
C ASP A 575 10.35 -49.77 9.54
N SER A 576 11.61 -49.96 9.12
CA SER A 576 12.79 -49.51 9.87
C SER A 576 12.82 -47.99 10.02
N TYR A 577 12.50 -47.26 8.96
CA TYR A 577 12.48 -45.81 8.98
C TYR A 577 11.30 -45.25 9.81
N ILE A 578 10.10 -45.84 9.69
CA ILE A 578 8.93 -45.50 10.50
C ILE A 578 9.25 -45.68 11.99
N ALA A 579 9.88 -46.79 12.38
CA ALA A 579 10.27 -47.03 13.77
C ALA A 579 11.25 -45.96 14.29
N HIS A 580 12.23 -45.59 13.46
CA HIS A 580 13.20 -44.54 13.79
C HIS A 580 12.53 -43.17 14.01
N ILE A 581 11.65 -42.73 13.11
CA ILE A 581 11.00 -41.42 13.23
C ILE A 581 9.92 -41.39 14.32
N LYS A 582 9.24 -42.51 14.62
CA LYS A 582 8.32 -42.62 15.76
C LYS A 582 9.05 -42.39 17.09
N ASN A 583 10.25 -42.94 17.26
CA ASN A 583 11.08 -42.69 18.44
C ASN A 583 11.49 -41.20 18.56
N ILE A 584 11.81 -40.53 17.45
CA ILE A 584 12.09 -39.09 17.43
C ILE A 584 10.84 -38.30 17.86
N LYS A 585 9.67 -38.66 17.34
CA LYS A 585 8.40 -38.03 17.71
C LYS A 585 8.10 -38.20 19.20
N ASP A 586 8.25 -39.40 19.74
CA ASP A 586 8.01 -39.67 21.16
C ASP A 586 8.94 -38.83 22.05
N LYS A 587 10.21 -38.69 21.65
CA LYS A 587 11.18 -37.81 22.31
C LYS A 587 10.77 -36.33 22.24
N GLN A 588 10.29 -35.84 21.10
CA GLN A 588 9.81 -34.46 20.97
C GLN A 588 8.53 -34.19 21.77
N LEU A 589 7.57 -35.13 21.76
CA LEU A 589 6.37 -35.06 22.61
C LEU A 589 6.73 -35.09 24.10
N PHE A 590 7.74 -35.87 24.48
CA PHE A 590 8.26 -35.88 25.84
C PHE A 590 8.89 -34.52 26.20
N TYR A 591 9.63 -33.89 25.28
CA TYR A 591 10.17 -32.55 25.49
C TYR A 591 9.08 -31.50 25.67
N ILE A 592 8.06 -31.47 24.80
CA ILE A 592 6.94 -30.52 24.89
C ILE A 592 6.28 -30.56 26.28
N LYS A 593 6.08 -31.76 26.84
CA LYS A 593 5.45 -31.94 28.16
C LYS A 593 6.33 -31.50 29.34
N ASN A 594 7.63 -31.35 29.13
CA ASN A 594 8.63 -31.14 30.18
C ASN A 594 9.49 -29.89 29.95
N LEU A 595 9.06 -28.94 29.11
CA LEU A 595 9.80 -27.71 28.82
C LEU A 595 10.14 -26.91 30.10
N GLU A 596 9.24 -26.93 31.07
CA GLU A 596 9.38 -26.25 32.38
C GLU A 596 10.02 -27.14 33.47
N SER A 597 10.45 -28.36 33.12
CA SER A 597 11.17 -29.27 34.02
C SER A 597 12.67 -29.02 33.97
N ARG A 598 13.40 -29.39 35.03
CA ARG A 598 14.87 -29.30 35.08
C ARG A 598 15.51 -30.22 34.03
N ALA A 599 16.44 -29.68 33.24
CA ALA A 599 17.01 -30.36 32.08
C ALA A 599 17.80 -31.61 32.46
N GLY A 600 18.53 -31.60 33.59
CA GLY A 600 19.30 -32.75 34.08
C GLY A 600 18.46 -33.99 34.42
N ASP A 601 17.16 -33.81 34.72
CA ASP A 601 16.24 -34.91 35.01
C ASP A 601 15.65 -35.53 33.72
N ILE A 602 15.75 -34.81 32.60
CA ILE A 602 15.18 -35.16 31.31
C ILE A 602 16.25 -35.68 30.34
N VAL A 603 17.42 -35.03 30.31
CA VAL A 603 18.50 -35.28 29.35
C VAL A 603 19.77 -35.69 30.11
N GLY A 604 20.14 -36.96 29.98
CA GLY A 604 21.32 -37.50 30.69
C GLY A 604 22.68 -37.02 30.17
N SER A 605 22.76 -36.58 28.91
CA SER A 605 23.98 -36.10 28.26
C SER A 605 24.02 -34.56 28.22
N LEU A 606 24.17 -33.93 29.39
CA LEU A 606 24.33 -32.48 29.55
C LEU A 606 25.59 -32.13 30.34
N ASP A 607 26.22 -31.02 29.94
CA ASP A 607 27.28 -30.35 30.70
C ASP A 607 26.76 -29.94 32.08
N GLU A 608 27.61 -29.96 33.11
CA GLU A 608 27.21 -29.63 34.50
C GLU A 608 26.53 -28.27 34.61
N LYS A 609 26.99 -27.27 33.86
CA LYS A 609 26.44 -25.90 33.84
C LYS A 609 24.99 -25.82 33.32
N ASP A 610 24.54 -26.82 32.54
CA ASP A 610 23.24 -26.83 31.89
C ASP A 610 22.25 -27.78 32.58
N ARG A 611 22.71 -28.61 33.53
CA ARG A 611 21.85 -29.58 34.26
C ARG A 611 20.82 -28.91 35.16
N ASP A 612 21.11 -27.72 35.67
CA ASP A 612 20.25 -26.99 36.61
C ASP A 612 19.25 -26.07 35.90
N LYS A 613 19.46 -25.83 34.60
CA LYS A 613 18.56 -25.04 33.77
C LYS A 613 17.26 -25.80 33.48
N LEU A 614 16.23 -25.08 33.04
CA LEU A 614 15.03 -25.69 32.49
C LEU A 614 15.34 -26.30 31.12
N LEU A 615 14.60 -27.36 30.75
CA LEU A 615 14.74 -27.99 29.44
C LEU A 615 14.59 -26.98 28.30
N PHE A 616 13.63 -26.06 28.42
CA PHE A 616 13.46 -24.94 27.48
C PHE A 616 14.75 -24.14 27.27
N GLU A 617 15.44 -23.75 28.34
CA GLU A 617 16.63 -22.89 28.25
C GLU A 617 17.77 -23.61 27.53
N VAL A 618 17.93 -24.92 27.78
CA VAL A 618 18.95 -25.75 27.12
C VAL A 618 18.64 -25.94 25.63
N LEU A 619 17.35 -26.07 25.26
CA LEU A 619 16.92 -26.11 23.86
C LEU A 619 17.13 -24.76 23.16
N ARG A 620 16.75 -23.65 23.81
CA ARG A 620 16.95 -22.28 23.31
C ARG A 620 18.43 -21.96 23.10
N ASP A 621 19.27 -22.34 24.07
CA ASP A 621 20.71 -22.05 24.05
C ASP A 621 21.47 -22.97 23.08
N GLY A 622 20.81 -23.97 22.48
CA GLY A 622 21.41 -24.91 21.51
C GLY A 622 22.26 -26.01 22.15
N ALA A 623 22.20 -26.20 23.46
CA ALA A 623 22.89 -27.27 24.16
C ALA A 623 22.24 -28.65 23.91
N VAL A 624 20.97 -28.68 23.50
CA VAL A 624 20.28 -29.87 22.99
C VAL A 624 19.69 -29.57 21.62
N GLU A 625 20.10 -30.35 20.61
CA GLU A 625 19.55 -30.22 19.27
C GLU A 625 18.22 -30.98 19.13
N PHE A 626 17.24 -30.33 18.51
CA PHE A 626 15.89 -30.88 18.30
C PHE A 626 15.38 -30.72 16.85
N SER A 627 16.25 -30.24 15.95
CA SER A 627 15.96 -30.13 14.51
C SER A 627 15.77 -31.50 13.86
N ILE A 628 14.85 -31.58 12.90
CA ILE A 628 14.59 -32.79 12.11
C ILE A 628 15.38 -32.85 10.79
N ALA A 629 16.18 -31.81 10.49
CA ALA A 629 16.92 -31.71 9.21
C ALA A 629 17.80 -32.94 8.97
N ASP A 630 18.67 -33.28 9.93
CA ASP A 630 19.56 -34.43 9.78
C ASP A 630 18.91 -35.76 10.18
N SER A 631 18.09 -35.73 11.24
CA SER A 631 17.56 -36.95 11.85
C SER A 631 16.38 -37.57 11.08
N VAL A 632 15.65 -36.76 10.31
CA VAL A 632 14.50 -37.16 9.48
C VAL A 632 14.77 -36.85 8.01
N ILE A 633 14.96 -35.58 7.62
CA ILE A 633 14.96 -35.17 6.21
C ILE A 633 16.13 -35.77 5.42
N GLU A 634 17.37 -35.52 5.86
CA GLU A 634 18.56 -36.04 5.17
C GLU A 634 18.66 -37.57 5.29
N ARG A 635 18.19 -38.14 6.41
CA ARG A 635 18.12 -39.60 6.57
C ARG A 635 17.10 -40.24 5.64
N PHE A 636 15.95 -39.60 5.39
CA PHE A 636 14.97 -40.04 4.40
C PHE A 636 15.61 -40.13 3.02
N LYS A 637 16.25 -39.04 2.57
CA LYS A 637 16.90 -38.97 1.26
C LYS A 637 17.97 -40.05 1.09
N LYS A 638 18.74 -40.34 2.14
CA LYS A 638 19.75 -41.41 2.14
C LYS A 638 19.13 -42.80 2.11
N ASN A 639 18.10 -43.07 2.92
CA ASN A 639 17.45 -44.38 3.00
C ASN A 639 16.72 -44.76 1.72
N PHE A 640 16.08 -43.78 1.06
CA PHE A 640 15.29 -43.93 -0.15
C PHE A 640 16.02 -43.45 -1.41
N HIS A 641 17.35 -43.36 -1.37
CA HIS A 641 18.15 -43.01 -2.54
C HIS A 641 17.84 -43.93 -3.73
N GLY A 642 17.50 -43.35 -4.89
CA GLY A 642 17.08 -44.08 -6.10
C GLY A 642 15.56 -44.25 -6.25
N TYR A 643 14.76 -43.78 -5.28
CA TYR A 643 13.30 -43.73 -5.36
C TYR A 643 12.83 -42.27 -5.50
N ASP A 644 13.03 -41.67 -6.69
CA ASP A 644 12.84 -40.22 -6.87
C ASP A 644 11.40 -39.76 -6.62
N GLU A 645 10.39 -40.56 -6.97
CA GLU A 645 8.98 -40.21 -6.77
C GLU A 645 8.63 -40.04 -5.27
N ILE A 646 9.07 -40.96 -4.41
CA ILE A 646 8.79 -40.86 -2.97
C ILE A 646 9.61 -39.75 -2.31
N ILE A 647 10.84 -39.51 -2.77
CA ILE A 647 11.66 -38.38 -2.31
C ILE A 647 10.98 -37.05 -2.66
N ASN A 648 10.46 -36.91 -3.88
CA ASN A 648 9.75 -35.71 -4.29
C ASN A 648 8.47 -35.50 -3.48
N ASN A 649 7.64 -36.54 -3.31
CA ASN A 649 6.43 -36.47 -2.49
C ASN A 649 6.75 -36.12 -1.02
N PHE A 650 7.82 -36.69 -0.47
CA PHE A 650 8.32 -36.36 0.86
C PHE A 650 8.77 -34.91 0.96
N GLN A 651 9.57 -34.42 0.00
CA GLN A 651 10.06 -33.05 0.01
C GLN A 651 8.90 -32.04 -0.14
N GLU A 652 7.93 -32.32 -1.01
CA GLU A 652 6.71 -31.50 -1.15
C GLU A 652 5.91 -31.44 0.14
N LEU A 653 5.75 -32.57 0.84
CA LEU A 653 5.08 -32.64 2.15
C LEU A 653 5.83 -31.84 3.22
N VAL A 654 7.15 -31.99 3.29
CA VAL A 654 8.00 -31.26 4.23
C VAL A 654 7.92 -29.76 3.97
N ASP A 655 8.06 -29.32 2.72
CA ASP A 655 7.97 -27.91 2.33
C ASP A 655 6.57 -27.34 2.62
N PHE A 656 5.52 -28.12 2.35
CA PHE A 656 4.14 -27.78 2.66
C PHE A 656 3.91 -27.55 4.16
N ARG A 657 4.51 -28.38 5.03
CA ARG A 657 4.38 -28.24 6.49
C ARG A 657 5.27 -27.15 7.05
N GLN A 658 6.52 -27.06 6.61
CA GLN A 658 7.44 -26.02 7.06
C GLN A 658 6.92 -24.61 6.74
N SER A 659 6.26 -24.42 5.59
CA SER A 659 5.61 -23.14 5.26
C SER A 659 4.40 -22.78 6.14
N ARG A 660 3.85 -23.75 6.88
CA ARG A 660 2.72 -23.59 7.83
C ARG A 660 3.15 -23.58 9.29
N LYS A 661 4.45 -23.62 9.57
CA LYS A 661 4.97 -23.46 10.94
C LYS A 661 4.57 -22.07 11.47
N LEU A 662 3.94 -22.04 12.64
CA LEU A 662 3.68 -20.78 13.33
C LEU A 662 4.98 -20.19 13.84
N ILE A 663 5.21 -18.92 13.49
CA ILE A 663 6.37 -18.14 13.93
C ILE A 663 5.85 -16.91 14.63
N ILE A 664 6.29 -16.70 15.87
CA ILE A 664 5.97 -15.53 16.67
C ILE A 664 7.16 -14.57 16.56
N ALA A 665 6.95 -13.44 15.91
CA ALA A 665 7.96 -12.40 15.71
C ALA A 665 7.60 -11.14 16.49
N THR A 666 8.60 -10.50 17.10
CA THR A 666 8.44 -9.36 17.98
C THR A 666 9.28 -8.17 17.55
N HIS A 667 8.64 -7.00 17.58
CA HIS A 667 9.33 -5.71 17.56
C HIS A 667 8.66 -4.80 18.57
N MET A 668 9.33 -3.76 19.04
CA MET A 668 8.78 -2.97 20.15
C MET A 668 9.22 -1.51 20.12
N HIS A 669 8.35 -0.67 20.67
CA HIS A 669 8.72 0.62 21.24
C HIS A 669 9.23 0.32 22.66
N ALA A 670 10.47 -0.16 22.73
CA ALA A 670 11.09 -0.72 23.94
C ALA A 670 11.08 0.26 25.12
N GLY A 671 11.22 1.57 24.86
CA GLY A 671 11.19 2.60 25.91
C GLY A 671 9.85 2.74 26.64
N ASP A 672 8.75 2.30 26.04
CA ASP A 672 7.39 2.37 26.60
C ASP A 672 6.86 1.00 27.06
N GLY A 673 7.65 -0.07 26.87
CA GLY A 673 7.22 -1.45 27.10
C GLY A 673 6.16 -1.95 26.11
N ASN A 674 5.93 -1.23 25.00
CA ASN A 674 4.93 -1.59 23.99
C ASN A 674 5.52 -2.58 22.98
N VAL A 675 5.08 -3.84 23.05
CA VAL A 675 5.54 -4.96 22.23
C VAL A 675 4.52 -5.31 21.15
N HIS A 676 4.96 -5.30 19.91
CA HIS A 676 4.20 -5.73 18.73
C HIS A 676 4.53 -7.20 18.41
N VAL A 677 3.59 -8.08 18.73
CA VAL A 677 3.65 -9.52 18.49
C VAL A 677 2.95 -9.84 17.17
N ASN A 678 3.67 -10.45 16.24
CA ASN A 678 3.20 -10.71 14.88
C ASN A 678 3.29 -12.21 14.58
N ILE A 679 2.18 -12.79 14.14
CA ILE A 679 2.08 -14.21 13.76
C ILE A 679 1.66 -14.29 12.28
N PRO A 680 2.61 -14.46 11.33
CA PRO A 680 2.31 -14.65 9.93
C PRO A 680 1.55 -15.95 9.69
N VAL A 681 0.43 -15.91 8.94
CA VAL A 681 -0.39 -17.09 8.67
C VAL A 681 -0.99 -17.11 7.27
N HIS A 682 -1.31 -18.30 6.76
CA HIS A 682 -1.99 -18.48 5.49
C HIS A 682 -3.51 -18.43 5.66
N SER A 683 -4.19 -17.47 5.03
CA SER A 683 -5.63 -17.27 5.21
C SER A 683 -6.53 -18.39 4.64
N ASN A 684 -5.96 -19.29 3.82
CA ASN A 684 -6.64 -20.49 3.31
C ASN A 684 -6.51 -21.71 4.24
N ASP A 685 -5.65 -21.66 5.25
CA ASP A 685 -5.43 -22.76 6.18
C ASP A 685 -6.18 -22.52 7.48
N TYR A 686 -7.35 -23.14 7.60
CA TYR A 686 -8.23 -22.97 8.74
C TYR A 686 -7.60 -23.46 10.06
N ARG A 687 -6.83 -24.56 10.02
CA ARG A 687 -6.17 -25.09 11.22
C ARG A 687 -5.07 -24.14 11.68
N MET A 688 -4.25 -23.67 10.75
CA MET A 688 -3.21 -22.67 11.05
C MET A 688 -3.81 -21.40 11.64
N LEU A 689 -4.94 -20.92 11.11
CA LEU A 689 -5.64 -19.75 11.64
C LEU A 689 -6.12 -19.97 13.08
N LEU A 690 -6.72 -21.12 13.37
CA LEU A 690 -7.20 -21.47 14.70
C LEU A 690 -6.03 -21.57 15.69
N GLU A 691 -4.98 -22.30 15.34
CA GLU A 691 -3.79 -22.46 16.19
C GLU A 691 -3.09 -21.12 16.44
N ALA A 692 -3.03 -20.23 15.45
CA ALA A 692 -2.45 -18.90 15.59
C ALA A 692 -3.29 -18.01 16.49
N ASP A 693 -4.62 -18.10 16.40
CA ASP A 693 -5.56 -17.38 17.23
C ASP A 693 -5.50 -17.84 18.70
N GLU A 694 -5.43 -19.15 18.93
CA GLU A 694 -5.18 -19.73 20.25
C GLU A 694 -3.84 -19.25 20.83
N THR A 695 -2.79 -19.23 20.00
CA THR A 695 -1.46 -18.75 20.39
C THR A 695 -1.49 -17.26 20.76
N ALA A 696 -2.17 -16.43 19.98
CA ALA A 696 -2.37 -15.01 20.32
C ALA A 696 -3.13 -14.87 21.64
N GLY A 697 -4.14 -15.70 21.90
CA GLY A 697 -4.88 -15.73 23.16
C GLY A 697 -4.04 -16.10 24.38
N ILE A 698 -3.13 -17.07 24.23
CA ILE A 698 -2.15 -17.43 25.28
C ILE A 698 -1.27 -16.22 25.62
N ILE A 699 -0.78 -15.50 24.61
CA ILE A 699 0.07 -14.31 24.79
C ILE A 699 -0.72 -13.18 25.46
N MET A 700 -1.95 -12.92 25.02
CA MET A 700 -2.82 -11.89 25.61
C MET A 700 -3.12 -12.17 27.08
N LYS A 701 -3.46 -13.41 27.41
CA LYS A 701 -3.72 -13.82 28.79
C LYS A 701 -2.47 -13.73 29.67
N ALA A 702 -1.31 -14.18 29.16
CA ALA A 702 -0.06 -14.06 29.89
C ALA A 702 0.33 -12.58 30.14
N THR A 703 0.05 -11.70 29.18
CA THR A 703 0.29 -10.25 29.30
C THR A 703 -0.41 -9.67 30.53
N THR A 704 -1.69 -10.00 30.72
CA THR A 704 -2.48 -9.50 31.87
C THR A 704 -2.13 -10.23 33.17
N ASP A 705 -2.12 -11.56 33.13
CA ASP A 705 -2.10 -12.40 34.34
C ASP A 705 -0.69 -12.53 34.92
N LYS A 706 0.32 -12.71 34.05
CA LYS A 706 1.71 -12.97 34.44
C LYS A 706 2.55 -11.69 34.45
N PHE A 707 2.46 -10.89 33.39
CA PHE A 707 3.35 -9.73 33.19
C PHE A 707 2.76 -8.41 33.67
N GLN A 708 1.53 -8.41 34.22
CA GLN A 708 0.85 -7.21 34.74
C GLN A 708 0.72 -6.08 33.70
N GLY A 709 0.72 -6.43 32.41
CA GLY A 709 0.57 -5.50 31.28
C GLY A 709 -0.89 -5.18 30.92
N VAL A 710 -1.07 -4.66 29.72
CA VAL A 710 -2.34 -4.37 29.06
C VAL A 710 -2.33 -4.89 27.62
N ILE A 711 -3.50 -5.31 27.13
CA ILE A 711 -3.66 -5.96 25.82
C ILE A 711 -3.56 -5.01 24.63
N SER A 712 -3.56 -3.69 24.86
CA SER A 712 -3.57 -2.70 23.80
C SER A 712 -2.87 -1.40 24.18
N GLY A 713 -1.88 -1.02 23.36
CA GLY A 713 -1.08 0.19 23.55
C GLY A 713 -1.42 1.33 22.59
N GLU A 714 -1.66 1.06 21.30
CA GLU A 714 -1.80 2.13 20.30
C GLU A 714 -2.73 1.85 19.09
N HIS A 715 -3.09 0.60 18.80
CA HIS A 715 -3.87 0.27 17.59
C HIS A 715 -5.40 0.25 17.74
N GLY A 716 -5.89 0.33 18.99
CA GLY A 716 -7.31 0.16 19.33
C GLY A 716 -7.63 -1.22 19.90
N ILE A 717 -8.91 -1.51 20.07
CA ILE A 717 -9.46 -2.82 20.42
C ILE A 717 -10.23 -3.38 19.22
N GLY A 718 -11.01 -2.53 18.53
CA GLY A 718 -11.75 -2.86 17.32
C GLY A 718 -12.57 -4.13 17.44
N LEU A 719 -12.33 -5.05 16.51
CA LEU A 719 -12.88 -6.41 16.46
C LEU A 719 -11.83 -7.46 16.83
N THR A 720 -10.53 -7.19 16.64
CA THR A 720 -9.48 -8.21 16.81
C THR A 720 -9.28 -8.60 18.28
N LYS A 721 -9.41 -7.64 19.20
CA LYS A 721 -9.07 -7.83 20.62
C LYS A 721 -10.26 -7.93 21.56
N LEU A 722 -11.50 -7.89 21.06
CA LEU A 722 -12.70 -7.85 21.91
C LEU A 722 -12.79 -9.03 22.88
N ARG A 723 -12.36 -10.22 22.47
CA ARG A 723 -12.41 -11.41 23.32
C ARG A 723 -11.41 -11.41 24.49
N PHE A 724 -10.40 -10.53 24.45
CA PHE A 724 -9.31 -10.49 25.43
C PHE A 724 -9.47 -9.35 26.42
N ILE A 725 -10.40 -8.43 26.17
CA ILE A 725 -10.62 -7.28 27.05
C ILE A 725 -11.50 -7.67 28.24
N ASP A 726 -11.21 -7.09 29.40
CA ASP A 726 -11.98 -7.34 30.60
C ASP A 726 -13.45 -6.97 30.44
N LYS A 727 -14.31 -7.76 31.09
CA LYS A 727 -15.75 -7.60 30.95
C LYS A 727 -16.23 -6.22 31.38
N SER A 728 -15.74 -5.79 32.55
CA SER A 728 -16.05 -4.50 33.17
C SER A 728 -15.72 -3.32 32.25
N VAL A 729 -14.62 -3.39 31.49
CA VAL A 729 -14.19 -2.29 30.61
C VAL A 729 -15.19 -2.04 29.48
N LEU A 730 -15.73 -3.10 28.84
CA LEU A 730 -16.78 -2.88 27.85
C LEU A 730 -18.13 -2.58 28.47
N ASP A 731 -18.43 -3.08 29.67
CA ASP A 731 -19.67 -2.73 30.37
C ASP A 731 -19.70 -1.22 30.68
N ASP A 732 -18.57 -0.66 31.14
CA ASP A 732 -18.39 0.78 31.36
C ASP A 732 -18.52 1.57 30.05
N PHE A 733 -17.90 1.08 28.97
CA PHE A 733 -18.05 1.72 27.65
C PHE A 733 -19.49 1.63 27.13
N ALA A 734 -20.17 0.51 27.33
CA ALA A 734 -21.56 0.32 26.92
C ALA A 734 -22.50 1.26 27.69
N ALA A 735 -22.26 1.46 28.99
CA ALA A 735 -22.97 2.45 29.80
C ALA A 735 -22.78 3.87 29.25
N TYR A 736 -21.53 4.26 28.97
CA TYR A 736 -21.21 5.54 28.32
C TYR A 736 -21.91 5.68 26.96
N LYS A 737 -21.80 4.66 26.10
CA LYS A 737 -22.35 4.63 24.74
C LYS A 737 -23.87 4.78 24.75
N LYS A 738 -24.56 4.18 25.72
CA LYS A 738 -26.01 4.31 25.89
C LYS A 738 -26.45 5.74 26.20
N GLU A 739 -25.62 6.50 26.94
CA GLU A 739 -25.84 7.93 27.20
C GLU A 739 -25.48 8.78 25.98
N SER A 740 -24.31 8.53 25.37
CA SER A 740 -23.75 9.39 24.33
C SER A 740 -24.32 9.16 22.95
N ASP A 741 -24.83 7.96 22.66
CA ASP A 741 -25.48 7.58 21.39
C ASP A 741 -26.57 6.51 21.62
N PRO A 742 -27.74 6.90 22.14
CA PRO A 742 -28.82 5.98 22.50
C PRO A 742 -29.39 5.17 21.33
N SER A 743 -29.19 5.64 20.09
CA SER A 743 -29.67 4.98 18.86
C SER A 743 -28.66 4.00 18.28
N ASP A 744 -27.49 3.86 18.91
CA ASP A 744 -26.35 3.08 18.44
C ASP A 744 -26.03 3.42 16.97
N LEU A 745 -26.00 4.72 16.66
CA LEU A 745 -25.81 5.25 15.31
C LEU A 745 -24.37 5.08 14.83
N PHE A 746 -23.41 5.40 15.69
CA PHE A 746 -21.99 5.48 15.40
C PHE A 746 -21.25 4.18 15.69
N ASN A 747 -20.54 3.70 14.67
CA ASN A 747 -19.73 2.49 14.65
C ASN A 747 -20.31 1.32 15.48
N PRO A 748 -21.56 0.91 15.22
CA PRO A 748 -22.23 -0.10 16.03
C PRO A 748 -21.55 -1.47 15.90
N GLY A 749 -21.73 -2.30 16.93
CA GLY A 749 -21.18 -3.65 17.03
C GLY A 749 -19.71 -3.72 17.44
N LYS A 750 -19.02 -2.58 17.64
CA LYS A 750 -17.62 -2.54 18.11
C LYS A 750 -17.59 -2.25 19.60
N LEU A 751 -16.55 -2.73 20.28
CA LEU A 751 -16.37 -2.53 21.72
C LEU A 751 -17.56 -3.11 22.54
N ARG A 752 -18.08 -4.26 22.11
CA ARG A 752 -19.17 -4.98 22.78
C ARG A 752 -18.87 -6.48 22.88
N HIS A 753 -19.25 -7.08 24.02
CA HIS A 753 -19.06 -8.52 24.28
C HIS A 753 -19.98 -9.42 23.46
N ASP A 754 -21.11 -8.88 22.97
CA ASP A 754 -22.12 -9.64 22.23
C ASP A 754 -21.85 -9.71 20.72
N PHE A 755 -20.70 -9.21 20.24
CA PHE A 755 -20.35 -9.27 18.83
C PHE A 755 -19.98 -10.71 18.41
N PRO A 756 -20.68 -11.30 17.42
CA PRO A 756 -20.36 -12.64 16.94
C PRO A 756 -19.05 -12.62 16.12
N HIS A 757 -17.97 -13.24 16.61
CA HIS A 757 -16.68 -13.23 15.93
C HIS A 757 -16.62 -14.16 14.70
N ASP A 758 -17.49 -15.16 14.65
CA ASP A 758 -17.58 -16.18 13.60
C ASP A 758 -18.10 -15.66 12.25
N ILE A 759 -18.62 -14.43 12.20
CA ILE A 759 -19.06 -13.78 10.95
C ILE A 759 -17.96 -12.98 10.23
N ILE A 760 -16.73 -12.95 10.78
CA ILE A 760 -15.60 -12.23 10.18
C ILE A 760 -14.85 -13.15 9.22
N TYR A 761 -14.59 -12.66 8.00
CA TYR A 761 -13.77 -13.39 7.03
C TYR A 761 -12.71 -12.50 6.38
N THR A 762 -11.72 -13.17 5.80
CA THR A 762 -10.72 -12.58 4.89
C THR A 762 -10.79 -13.29 3.54
N PRO A 763 -10.74 -12.58 2.39
CA PRO A 763 -10.49 -13.22 1.11
C PRO A 763 -9.13 -13.90 1.07
N SER A 764 -9.01 -14.97 0.29
CA SER A 764 -7.75 -15.68 0.09
C SER A 764 -7.40 -15.76 -1.39
N LEU A 765 -6.26 -15.17 -1.74
CA LEU A 765 -5.72 -15.25 -3.10
C LEU A 765 -5.15 -16.65 -3.38
N ASN A 766 -4.65 -17.34 -2.36
CA ASN A 766 -4.22 -18.74 -2.47
C ASN A 766 -5.39 -19.66 -2.89
N LEU A 767 -6.62 -19.39 -2.41
CA LEU A 767 -7.80 -20.15 -2.86
C LEU A 767 -8.18 -19.85 -4.31
N LEU A 768 -7.89 -18.65 -4.83
CA LEU A 768 -8.08 -18.38 -6.26
C LEU A 768 -7.10 -19.21 -7.10
N GLU A 769 -5.88 -19.41 -6.60
CA GLU A 769 -4.87 -20.23 -7.28
C GLU A 769 -5.25 -21.71 -7.37
N LEU A 770 -6.14 -22.23 -6.51
CA LEU A 770 -6.71 -23.57 -6.67
C LEU A 770 -7.52 -23.70 -7.98
N GLU A 771 -8.08 -22.59 -8.47
CA GLU A 771 -8.75 -22.51 -9.77
C GLU A 771 -7.76 -22.12 -10.89
N ALA A 772 -6.47 -22.47 -10.75
CA ALA A 772 -5.40 -22.09 -11.67
C ALA A 772 -5.74 -22.37 -13.13
N PHE A 773 -6.39 -23.50 -13.44
CA PHE A 773 -6.82 -23.82 -14.79
C PHE A 773 -7.82 -22.79 -15.35
N ILE A 774 -8.83 -22.41 -14.57
CA ILE A 774 -9.84 -21.42 -14.98
C ILE A 774 -9.21 -20.03 -15.05
N LEU A 775 -8.35 -19.68 -14.09
CA LEU A 775 -7.58 -18.43 -14.10
C LEU A 775 -6.66 -18.34 -15.32
N GLU A 776 -6.07 -19.44 -15.75
CA GLU A 776 -5.22 -19.52 -16.94
C GLU A 776 -6.05 -19.35 -18.21
N VAL A 777 -7.19 -20.06 -18.32
CA VAL A 777 -8.15 -19.86 -19.42
C VAL A 777 -8.72 -18.44 -19.45
N ALA A 778 -8.79 -17.76 -18.30
CA ALA A 778 -9.22 -16.38 -18.16
C ALA A 778 -8.08 -15.34 -18.32
N ASP A 779 -6.81 -15.77 -18.50
CA ASP A 779 -5.60 -14.92 -18.52
C ASP A 779 -5.43 -14.03 -17.25
N MET A 780 -5.91 -14.50 -16.10
CA MET A 780 -5.91 -13.75 -14.82
C MET A 780 -4.87 -14.25 -13.81
N LYS A 781 -4.19 -15.38 -14.09
CA LYS A 781 -3.21 -16.03 -13.20
C LYS A 781 -2.05 -15.09 -12.84
N GLU A 782 -1.32 -14.60 -13.84
CA GLU A 782 -0.18 -13.68 -13.65
C GLU A 782 -0.61 -12.36 -12.98
N LEU A 783 -1.79 -11.85 -13.33
CA LEU A 783 -2.32 -10.63 -12.72
C LEU A 783 -2.56 -10.82 -11.22
N THR A 784 -3.16 -11.94 -10.82
CA THR A 784 -3.48 -12.26 -9.42
C THR A 784 -2.20 -12.47 -8.60
N LYS A 785 -1.24 -13.21 -9.16
CA LYS A 785 0.08 -13.42 -8.54
C LYS A 785 0.84 -12.11 -8.31
N SER A 786 0.75 -11.16 -9.24
CA SER A 786 1.44 -9.87 -9.13
C SER A 786 0.94 -8.95 -7.99
N ILE A 787 -0.22 -9.26 -7.40
CA ILE A 787 -0.84 -8.46 -6.34
C ILE A 787 -1.00 -9.20 -5.01
N SER A 788 -0.60 -10.48 -4.93
CA SER A 788 -0.97 -11.35 -3.82
C SER A 788 -0.29 -11.04 -2.49
N SER A 789 0.89 -10.43 -2.54
CA SER A 789 1.67 -10.06 -1.36
C SER A 789 1.20 -8.74 -0.70
N CYS A 790 0.12 -8.11 -1.15
CA CYS A 790 -0.30 -6.79 -0.67
C CYS A 790 -0.77 -6.80 0.80
N VAL A 791 0.01 -6.21 1.69
CA VAL A 791 -0.28 -6.05 3.14
C VAL A 791 -1.20 -4.88 3.50
N ARG A 792 -1.76 -4.17 2.51
CA ARG A 792 -2.76 -3.09 2.70
C ARG A 792 -2.36 -1.93 3.62
N CYS A 793 -1.08 -1.74 3.90
CA CYS A 793 -0.54 -0.68 4.78
C CYS A 793 -0.81 0.77 4.31
N GLY A 794 -1.16 0.99 3.03
CA GLY A 794 -1.47 2.32 2.52
C GLY A 794 -0.27 3.22 2.19
N LYS A 795 1.00 2.76 2.33
CA LYS A 795 2.21 3.53 1.93
C LYS A 795 2.17 4.05 0.49
N CYS A 796 1.44 3.36 -0.38
CA CYS A 796 1.25 3.74 -1.77
C CYS A 796 0.26 4.91 -2.00
N LYS A 797 -0.52 5.34 -0.99
CA LYS A 797 -1.59 6.33 -1.16
C LYS A 797 -1.02 7.70 -1.50
N GLU A 798 -0.14 8.24 -0.66
CA GLU A 798 0.39 9.60 -0.78
C GLU A 798 1.14 9.84 -2.11
N VAL A 799 2.02 8.90 -2.49
CA VAL A 799 2.83 8.99 -3.72
C VAL A 799 2.01 8.81 -5.01
N CYS A 800 0.78 8.30 -4.91
CA CYS A 800 -0.03 8.00 -6.09
C CYS A 800 -0.74 9.25 -6.62
N ASN A 801 -0.46 9.60 -7.88
CA ASN A 801 -1.10 10.73 -8.55
C ASN A 801 -2.64 10.62 -8.62
N THR A 802 -3.17 9.39 -8.67
CA THR A 802 -4.62 9.12 -8.71
C THR A 802 -5.22 8.77 -7.35
N HIS A 803 -4.48 9.01 -6.25
CA HIS A 803 -5.05 9.26 -4.94
C HIS A 803 -5.07 10.77 -4.72
N TYR A 804 -6.20 11.40 -5.03
CA TYR A 804 -6.45 12.82 -4.90
C TYR A 804 -7.84 13.04 -4.28
N PRO A 805 -7.93 12.99 -2.93
CA PRO A 805 -9.20 13.09 -2.21
C PRO A 805 -10.04 14.32 -2.57
N GLU A 806 -9.43 15.49 -2.77
CA GLU A 806 -10.14 16.74 -3.12
C GLU A 806 -10.96 16.62 -4.42
N ALA A 807 -10.50 15.82 -5.39
CA ALA A 807 -11.23 15.53 -6.63
C ALA A 807 -12.07 14.24 -6.55
N THR A 808 -12.26 13.70 -5.35
CA THR A 808 -12.94 12.42 -5.10
C THR A 808 -12.31 11.26 -5.88
N MET A 809 -10.99 11.30 -6.08
CA MET A 809 -10.26 10.28 -6.83
C MET A 809 -9.46 9.42 -5.85
N PHE A 810 -9.99 8.28 -5.43
CA PHE A 810 -9.41 7.40 -4.41
C PHE A 810 -8.72 6.16 -4.99
N TYR A 811 -8.11 6.30 -6.17
CA TYR A 811 -7.50 5.21 -6.95
C TYR A 811 -6.04 4.95 -6.55
N SER A 812 -5.79 4.83 -5.25
CA SER A 812 -4.48 4.37 -4.74
C SER A 812 -4.21 2.91 -5.14
N PRO A 813 -2.94 2.47 -5.27
CA PRO A 813 -2.61 1.09 -5.57
C PRO A 813 -3.25 0.08 -4.60
N ARG A 814 -3.31 0.39 -3.30
CA ARG A 814 -4.04 -0.43 -2.30
C ARG A 814 -5.50 -0.63 -2.72
N ASN A 815 -6.23 0.45 -2.99
CA ASN A 815 -7.65 0.37 -3.36
C ASN A 815 -7.86 -0.33 -4.69
N LYS A 816 -6.95 -0.14 -5.64
CA LYS A 816 -6.97 -0.83 -6.93
C LYS A 816 -6.71 -2.32 -6.79
N ILE A 817 -5.81 -2.75 -5.91
CA ILE A 817 -5.55 -4.17 -5.63
C ILE A 817 -6.84 -4.82 -5.08
N LEU A 818 -7.50 -4.20 -4.11
CA LEU A 818 -8.79 -4.69 -3.59
C LEU A 818 -9.85 -4.84 -4.69
N ALA A 819 -9.91 -3.86 -5.60
CA ALA A 819 -10.78 -3.90 -6.76
C ALA A 819 -10.43 -5.04 -7.73
N VAL A 820 -9.15 -5.19 -8.10
CA VAL A 820 -8.70 -6.26 -9.01
C VAL A 820 -9.03 -7.63 -8.42
N THR A 821 -8.77 -7.86 -7.13
CA THR A 821 -9.12 -9.13 -6.46
C THR A 821 -10.60 -9.50 -6.64
N LEU A 822 -11.52 -8.58 -6.32
CA LEU A 822 -12.95 -8.88 -6.45
C LEU A 822 -13.43 -8.93 -7.90
N ILE A 823 -12.78 -8.21 -8.82
CA ILE A 823 -13.07 -8.35 -10.24
C ILE A 823 -12.59 -9.72 -10.75
N THR A 824 -11.45 -10.23 -10.29
CA THR A 824 -11.00 -11.60 -10.57
C THR A 824 -12.03 -12.62 -10.11
N GLU A 825 -12.53 -12.49 -8.88
CA GLU A 825 -13.62 -13.35 -8.39
C GLU A 825 -14.88 -13.27 -9.25
N ALA A 826 -15.25 -12.07 -9.71
CA ALA A 826 -16.41 -11.87 -10.59
C ALA A 826 -16.20 -12.52 -11.97
N VAL A 827 -14.98 -12.51 -12.50
CA VAL A 827 -14.62 -13.19 -13.75
C VAL A 827 -14.69 -14.71 -13.57
N LEU A 828 -14.14 -15.25 -12.47
CA LEU A 828 -14.20 -16.68 -12.16
C LEU A 828 -15.64 -17.17 -12.02
N TYR A 829 -16.45 -16.44 -11.25
CA TYR A 829 -17.87 -16.74 -11.07
C TYR A 829 -18.60 -16.83 -12.42
N GLU A 830 -18.37 -15.86 -13.31
CA GLU A 830 -19.00 -15.86 -14.63
C GLU A 830 -18.47 -16.98 -15.54
N ALA A 831 -17.19 -17.31 -15.47
CA ALA A 831 -16.58 -18.42 -16.21
C ALA A 831 -17.19 -19.77 -15.82
N GLN A 832 -17.48 -19.96 -14.53
CA GLN A 832 -18.01 -21.21 -13.99
C GLN A 832 -19.53 -21.33 -14.15
N THR A 833 -20.27 -20.21 -14.16
CA THR A 833 -21.75 -20.22 -14.25
C THR A 833 -22.30 -20.02 -15.66
N THR A 834 -21.45 -19.69 -16.63
CA THR A 834 -21.88 -19.40 -17.99
C THR A 834 -20.96 -19.99 -19.05
N ASN A 835 -21.54 -20.45 -20.16
CA ASN A 835 -20.76 -20.91 -21.31
C ASN A 835 -20.09 -19.75 -22.09
N ASN A 836 -20.26 -18.50 -21.66
CA ASN A 836 -19.76 -17.30 -22.33
C ASN A 836 -19.36 -16.25 -21.29
N LEU A 837 -18.05 -16.11 -21.05
CA LEU A 837 -17.47 -15.01 -20.27
C LEU A 837 -18.02 -13.65 -20.76
N SER A 838 -18.80 -12.95 -19.93
CA SER A 838 -19.31 -11.65 -20.34
C SER A 838 -18.23 -10.58 -20.23
N PHE A 839 -18.15 -9.79 -21.28
CA PHE A 839 -17.09 -8.80 -21.47
C PHE A 839 -17.22 -7.55 -20.58
N ARG A 840 -18.14 -7.55 -19.60
CA ARG A 840 -18.39 -6.40 -18.73
C ARG A 840 -17.49 -6.37 -17.50
N ASN A 841 -17.16 -7.51 -16.90
CA ASN A 841 -16.20 -7.55 -15.78
C ASN A 841 -14.83 -7.00 -16.21
N PHE A 842 -14.44 -7.24 -17.46
CA PHE A 842 -13.27 -6.62 -18.08
C PHE A 842 -13.36 -5.09 -18.24
N ARG A 843 -14.55 -4.50 -18.42
CA ARG A 843 -14.71 -3.02 -18.40
C ARG A 843 -14.39 -2.45 -17.01
N MET A 844 -14.63 -3.20 -15.94
CA MET A 844 -14.33 -2.77 -14.57
C MET A 844 -12.82 -2.78 -14.31
N LEU A 845 -12.07 -3.76 -14.85
CA LEU A 845 -10.60 -3.72 -14.86
C LEU A 845 -10.07 -2.51 -15.62
N ARG A 846 -10.74 -2.10 -16.70
CA ARG A 846 -10.34 -0.92 -17.46
C ARG A 846 -10.34 0.33 -16.60
N ASP A 847 -11.42 0.59 -15.87
CA ASP A 847 -11.52 1.76 -14.98
C ASP A 847 -10.35 1.84 -13.98
N VAL A 848 -9.98 0.69 -13.39
CA VAL A 848 -8.81 0.56 -12.51
C VAL A 848 -7.50 0.94 -13.22
N SER A 849 -7.27 0.41 -14.43
CA SER A 849 -6.06 0.67 -15.20
C SER A 849 -6.00 2.07 -15.82
N ASP A 850 -7.14 2.66 -16.19
CA ASP A 850 -7.27 4.02 -16.72
C ASP A 850 -6.90 5.05 -15.64
N HIS A 851 -7.18 4.75 -14.37
CA HIS A 851 -6.72 5.51 -13.20
C HIS A 851 -5.27 5.18 -12.79
N CYS A 852 -4.39 4.82 -13.72
CA CYS A 852 -2.96 4.67 -13.48
C CYS A 852 -2.15 5.48 -14.51
N THR A 853 -1.31 6.39 -14.00
CA THR A 853 -0.39 7.18 -14.84
C THR A 853 0.86 6.42 -15.25
N MET A 854 1.04 5.18 -14.76
CA MET A 854 2.24 4.35 -14.97
C MET A 854 3.54 5.07 -14.59
N CYS A 855 3.53 5.84 -13.50
CA CYS A 855 4.72 6.51 -13.00
C CYS A 855 5.64 5.64 -12.15
N HIS A 856 5.19 4.43 -11.76
CA HIS A 856 5.94 3.51 -10.91
C HIS A 856 6.31 4.05 -9.50
N ASN A 857 5.91 5.27 -9.14
CA ASN A 857 6.15 5.89 -7.82
C ASN A 857 5.66 5.04 -6.64
N CYS A 858 4.71 4.12 -6.86
CA CYS A 858 4.22 3.23 -5.82
C CYS A 858 5.16 2.07 -5.48
N TYR A 859 6.15 1.77 -6.33
CA TYR A 859 7.06 0.64 -6.15
C TYR A 859 7.98 0.82 -4.95
N ASN A 860 8.74 1.92 -4.92
CA ASN A 860 9.72 2.20 -3.85
C ASN A 860 9.14 2.21 -2.42
N PRO A 861 7.98 2.85 -2.14
CA PRO A 861 7.40 2.82 -0.80
C PRO A 861 6.69 1.50 -0.47
N CYS A 862 6.52 0.57 -1.42
CA CYS A 862 5.83 -0.69 -1.18
C CYS A 862 6.73 -1.67 -0.40
N PRO A 863 6.35 -2.10 0.81
CA PRO A 863 7.17 -3.02 1.61
C PRO A 863 7.21 -4.43 1.03
N VAL A 864 6.45 -4.71 -0.01
CA VAL A 864 6.36 -6.01 -0.71
C VAL A 864 6.66 -5.89 -2.21
N ASN A 865 7.26 -4.77 -2.64
CA ASN A 865 7.76 -4.55 -4.00
C ASN A 865 6.69 -4.68 -5.11
N ILE A 866 5.40 -4.44 -4.82
CA ILE A 866 4.36 -4.41 -5.86
C ILE A 866 4.47 -3.12 -6.69
N ASP A 867 4.68 -3.28 -7.99
CA ASP A 867 4.62 -2.19 -8.97
C ASP A 867 3.28 -2.18 -9.71
N PHE A 868 2.35 -1.35 -9.25
CA PHE A 868 1.04 -1.23 -9.89
C PHE A 868 1.09 -0.65 -11.32
N GLY A 869 2.19 0.01 -11.71
CA GLY A 869 2.43 0.41 -13.10
C GLY A 869 2.47 -0.80 -14.03
N ASN A 870 3.20 -1.85 -13.64
CA ASN A 870 3.28 -3.12 -14.38
C ASN A 870 1.96 -3.90 -14.34
N VAL A 871 1.28 -3.91 -13.19
CA VAL A 871 -0.09 -4.49 -13.06
C VAL A 871 -1.05 -3.81 -14.04
N SER A 872 -0.99 -2.48 -14.18
CA SER A 872 -1.83 -1.73 -15.11
C SER A 872 -1.49 -2.02 -16.58
N LEU A 873 -0.21 -2.25 -16.89
CA LEU A 873 0.22 -2.69 -18.23
C LEU A 873 -0.33 -4.07 -18.56
N ALA A 874 -0.24 -5.03 -17.63
CA ALA A 874 -0.81 -6.36 -17.78
C ALA A 874 -2.32 -6.31 -18.02
N ILE A 875 -3.06 -5.52 -17.23
CA ILE A 875 -4.50 -5.30 -17.44
C ILE A 875 -4.78 -4.71 -18.84
N ARG A 876 -4.04 -3.69 -19.27
CA ARG A 876 -4.25 -3.08 -20.59
C ARG A 876 -3.93 -4.06 -21.73
N SER A 877 -2.89 -4.88 -21.58
CA SER A 877 -2.51 -5.93 -22.54
C SER A 877 -3.63 -6.97 -22.68
N LEU A 878 -4.09 -7.51 -21.55
CA LEU A 878 -5.21 -8.44 -21.47
C LEU A 878 -6.47 -7.91 -22.18
N LEU A 879 -6.84 -6.64 -21.91
CA LEU A 879 -7.98 -6.00 -22.54
C LEU A 879 -7.81 -5.84 -24.06
N HIS A 880 -6.60 -5.56 -24.53
CA HIS A 880 -6.31 -5.40 -25.95
C HIS A 880 -6.33 -6.75 -26.69
N GLU A 881 -5.66 -7.78 -26.16
CA GLU A 881 -5.57 -9.11 -26.78
C GLU A 881 -6.94 -9.78 -26.93
N ARG A 882 -7.82 -9.62 -25.93
CA ARG A 882 -9.21 -10.09 -25.97
C ARG A 882 -10.11 -9.26 -26.91
N LYS A 883 -9.57 -8.24 -27.60
CA LYS A 883 -10.29 -7.24 -28.41
C LYS A 883 -11.40 -6.52 -27.62
N ARG A 884 -11.13 -6.25 -26.34
CA ARG A 884 -12.07 -5.62 -25.38
C ARG A 884 -11.63 -4.24 -24.94
N SER A 885 -10.63 -3.63 -25.56
CA SER A 885 -10.35 -2.20 -25.44
C SER A 885 -11.46 -1.38 -26.13
N GLU A 886 -11.88 -0.28 -25.53
CA GLU A 886 -12.78 0.66 -26.23
C GLU A 886 -12.07 1.29 -27.42
N PRO A 887 -12.73 1.43 -28.58
CA PRO A 887 -12.14 2.06 -29.75
C PRO A 887 -11.97 3.57 -29.49
N LYS A 888 -10.79 3.97 -29.01
CA LYS A 888 -10.41 5.37 -28.85
C LYS A 888 -9.89 5.88 -30.20
N LEU A 889 -10.79 6.28 -31.10
CA LEU A 889 -10.47 6.66 -32.50
C LEU A 889 -9.25 7.60 -32.63
N ILE A 890 -9.24 8.68 -31.85
CA ILE A 890 -8.14 9.66 -31.84
C ILE A 890 -6.83 9.00 -31.36
N THR A 891 -6.88 8.24 -30.25
CA THR A 891 -5.71 7.52 -29.73
C THR A 891 -5.20 6.50 -30.75
N SER A 892 -6.07 5.69 -31.35
CA SER A 892 -5.71 4.70 -32.37
C SER A 892 -5.07 5.36 -33.59
N PHE A 893 -5.61 6.49 -34.06
CA PHE A 893 -5.03 7.25 -35.17
C PHE A 893 -3.66 7.83 -34.82
N VAL A 894 -3.47 8.36 -33.61
CA VAL A 894 -2.16 8.82 -33.13
C VAL A 894 -1.17 7.65 -33.05
N LEU A 895 -1.57 6.49 -32.51
CA LEU A 895 -0.71 5.31 -32.44
C LEU A 895 -0.34 4.79 -33.83
N PHE A 896 -1.27 4.80 -34.78
CA PHE A 896 -1.00 4.49 -36.18
C PHE A 896 0.04 5.44 -36.77
N TYR A 897 -0.15 6.75 -36.59
CA TYR A 897 0.83 7.76 -37.02
C TYR A 897 2.22 7.48 -36.44
N LEU A 898 2.31 7.20 -35.13
CA LEU A 898 3.58 6.90 -34.46
C LEU A 898 4.27 5.62 -34.97
N LYS A 899 3.52 4.66 -35.53
CA LYS A 899 4.07 3.44 -36.14
C LYS A 899 4.76 3.72 -37.47
N THR A 900 4.23 4.63 -38.28
CA THR A 900 4.76 5.01 -39.61
C THR A 900 6.14 5.70 -39.52
N ARG A 901 7.05 5.45 -40.47
CA ARG A 901 8.43 6.00 -40.48
C ARG A 901 8.70 7.00 -41.62
N GLY A 902 8.03 6.82 -42.75
CA GLY A 902 8.29 7.54 -44.00
C GLY A 902 8.25 9.07 -43.89
N TYR A 903 9.16 9.73 -44.61
CA TYR A 903 9.32 11.19 -44.60
C TYR A 903 8.03 11.94 -45.02
N TYR A 904 7.44 11.57 -46.16
CA TYR A 904 6.28 12.28 -46.72
C TYR A 904 5.02 12.04 -45.88
N TYR A 905 4.81 10.82 -45.41
CA TYR A 905 3.75 10.49 -44.46
C TYR A 905 3.87 11.33 -43.19
N ASN A 906 5.08 11.43 -42.62
CA ASN A 906 5.29 12.24 -41.43
C ASN A 906 4.95 13.71 -41.64
N LYS A 907 5.40 14.31 -42.75
CA LYS A 907 5.10 15.71 -43.08
C LYS A 907 3.59 15.96 -43.19
N LEU A 908 2.86 15.06 -43.86
CA LEU A 908 1.40 15.15 -44.02
C LEU A 908 0.66 15.03 -42.68
N PHE A 909 0.93 13.97 -41.91
CA PHE A 909 0.24 13.72 -40.65
C PHE A 909 0.55 14.79 -39.59
N ARG A 910 1.77 15.33 -39.54
CA ARG A 910 2.11 16.47 -38.67
C ARG A 910 1.28 17.70 -38.97
N TYR A 911 1.09 18.02 -40.25
CA TYR A 911 0.25 19.13 -40.67
C TYR A 911 -1.19 18.92 -40.19
N ILE A 912 -1.76 17.73 -40.44
CA ILE A 912 -3.14 17.40 -40.04
C ILE A 912 -3.31 17.42 -38.52
N LEU A 913 -2.45 16.72 -37.77
CA LEU A 913 -2.59 16.54 -36.32
C LEU A 913 -2.18 17.77 -35.52
N LEU A 914 -0.98 18.30 -35.76
CA LEU A 914 -0.38 19.33 -34.91
C LEU A 914 -0.70 20.75 -35.36
N LYS A 915 -0.83 20.99 -36.67
CA LYS A 915 -1.13 22.34 -37.18
C LYS A 915 -2.63 22.56 -37.31
N ALA A 916 -3.34 21.74 -38.09
CA ALA A 916 -4.78 21.86 -38.27
C ALA A 916 -5.54 21.43 -37.00
N GLY A 917 -5.25 20.24 -36.46
CA GLY A 917 -5.92 19.70 -35.26
C GLY A 917 -5.83 20.61 -34.04
N TYR A 918 -4.64 21.11 -33.69
CA TYR A 918 -4.49 22.00 -32.54
C TYR A 918 -5.14 23.37 -32.80
N SER A 919 -5.12 23.87 -34.04
CA SER A 919 -5.80 25.13 -34.37
C SER A 919 -7.32 25.00 -34.24
N MET A 920 -7.88 23.87 -34.68
CA MET A 920 -9.30 23.55 -34.52
C MET A 920 -9.69 23.39 -33.05
N GLU A 921 -8.92 22.65 -32.25
CA GLU A 921 -9.19 22.51 -30.81
C GLU A 921 -9.13 23.87 -30.12
N ARG A 922 -8.13 24.71 -30.43
CA ARG A 922 -8.01 26.05 -29.84
C ARG A 922 -9.20 26.95 -30.17
N LEU A 923 -9.76 26.84 -31.38
CA LEU A 923 -10.97 27.55 -31.77
C LEU A 923 -12.18 26.99 -31.03
N ALA A 924 -12.36 25.67 -31.03
CA ALA A 924 -13.43 24.97 -30.35
C ALA A 924 -13.43 25.23 -28.83
N TYR A 925 -12.26 25.32 -28.19
CA TYR A 925 -12.09 25.72 -26.79
C TYR A 925 -12.70 27.11 -26.53
N VAL A 926 -12.38 28.09 -27.37
CA VAL A 926 -12.89 29.47 -27.21
C VAL A 926 -14.40 29.53 -27.39
N VAL A 927 -14.94 28.78 -28.37
CA VAL A 927 -16.38 28.69 -28.63
C VAL A 927 -17.12 27.92 -27.53
N ASN A 928 -16.53 26.84 -27.02
CA ASN A 928 -17.15 25.98 -25.99
C ASN A 928 -17.09 26.61 -24.60
N LYS A 929 -16.13 27.49 -24.32
CA LYS A 929 -15.97 28.11 -22.99
C LYS A 929 -17.25 28.75 -22.42
N PRO A 930 -18.00 29.61 -23.15
CA PRO A 930 -19.28 30.14 -22.66
C PRO A 930 -20.40 29.08 -22.61
N LEU A 931 -20.31 28.02 -23.42
CA LEU A 931 -21.33 26.97 -23.54
C LEU A 931 -21.03 25.73 -22.67
N SER A 932 -19.97 25.76 -21.86
CA SER A 932 -19.44 24.55 -21.20
C SER A 932 -20.43 23.88 -20.26
N ALA A 933 -21.31 24.65 -19.60
CA ALA A 933 -22.37 24.10 -18.77
C ALA A 933 -23.34 23.22 -19.60
N PHE A 934 -23.76 23.72 -20.76
CA PHE A 934 -24.64 22.99 -21.68
C PHE A 934 -23.93 21.79 -22.33
N THR A 935 -22.71 21.97 -22.84
CA THR A 935 -21.97 20.87 -23.49
C THR A 935 -21.51 19.80 -22.50
N SER A 936 -21.36 20.13 -21.21
CA SER A 936 -21.11 19.14 -20.16
C SER A 936 -22.25 18.12 -20.00
N GLN A 937 -23.49 18.49 -20.34
CA GLN A 937 -24.66 17.62 -20.26
C GLN A 937 -24.84 16.79 -21.54
N ILE A 938 -24.65 17.40 -22.72
CA ILE A 938 -24.95 16.77 -24.02
C ILE A 938 -23.77 15.98 -24.59
N ALA A 939 -22.54 16.49 -24.40
CA ALA A 939 -21.32 15.90 -24.97
C ALA A 939 -20.18 15.91 -23.94
N PRO A 940 -20.31 15.19 -22.80
CA PRO A 940 -19.39 15.29 -21.66
C PRO A 940 -17.93 15.00 -22.05
N LYS A 941 -17.69 13.96 -22.86
CA LYS A 941 -16.34 13.61 -23.31
C LYS A 941 -15.69 14.70 -24.17
N LEU A 942 -16.47 15.33 -25.05
CA LEU A 942 -15.99 16.45 -25.87
C LEU A 942 -15.73 17.67 -25.00
N ASN A 943 -16.63 17.97 -24.05
CA ASN A 943 -16.44 19.05 -23.09
C ASN A 943 -15.15 18.87 -22.28
N GLU A 944 -14.86 17.65 -21.79
CA GLU A 944 -13.59 17.36 -21.08
C GLU A 944 -12.34 17.61 -21.94
N ILE A 945 -12.36 17.23 -23.22
CA ILE A 945 -11.25 17.51 -24.15
C ILE A 945 -11.06 19.03 -24.29
N LEU A 946 -12.17 19.77 -24.41
CA LEU A 946 -12.23 21.22 -24.60
C LEU A 946 -12.17 22.03 -23.28
N LYS A 947 -11.81 21.43 -22.14
CA LYS A 947 -11.61 22.18 -20.88
C LYS A 947 -10.30 22.97 -20.84
N SER A 948 -9.35 22.64 -21.71
CA SER A 948 -8.03 23.24 -21.67
C SER A 948 -7.39 23.34 -23.04
N ARG A 949 -7.06 24.58 -23.42
CA ARG A 949 -6.47 24.94 -24.70
C ARG A 949 -5.13 24.24 -24.95
N LEU A 950 -4.94 23.64 -26.12
CA LEU A 950 -3.65 23.11 -26.57
C LEU A 950 -2.63 24.23 -26.90
N PRO A 951 -1.32 23.95 -26.81
CA PRO A 951 -0.27 24.91 -27.19
C PRO A 951 -0.28 25.20 -28.70
N ARG A 952 0.46 26.23 -29.15
CA ARG A 952 0.74 26.42 -30.58
C ARG A 952 1.83 25.42 -30.98
N ALA A 953 1.53 24.52 -31.93
CA ALA A 953 2.46 23.50 -32.42
C ALA A 953 2.51 23.48 -33.96
N GLY A 954 3.44 22.69 -34.53
CA GLY A 954 3.56 22.50 -35.98
C GLY A 954 4.78 23.15 -36.65
N ASN A 955 5.85 23.45 -35.90
CA ASN A 955 7.11 23.94 -36.48
C ASN A 955 7.79 22.85 -37.32
N PRO A 956 8.42 23.17 -38.47
CA PRO A 956 9.17 22.20 -39.28
C PRO A 956 10.22 21.40 -38.50
N THR A 957 10.39 20.12 -38.79
CA THR A 957 11.50 19.32 -38.23
C THR A 957 12.83 19.70 -38.90
N LEU A 958 13.97 19.35 -38.27
CA LEU A 958 15.27 19.54 -38.92
C LEU A 958 15.38 18.80 -40.26
N ARG A 959 14.83 17.58 -40.34
CA ARG A 959 14.76 16.81 -41.59
C ARG A 959 13.95 17.51 -42.67
N GLU A 960 12.82 18.13 -42.31
CA GLU A 960 12.00 18.91 -43.23
C GLU A 960 12.72 20.19 -43.72
N LEU A 961 13.47 20.85 -42.83
CA LEU A 961 14.19 22.09 -43.15
C LEU A 961 15.43 21.89 -44.03
N LEU A 962 16.08 20.72 -43.91
CA LEU A 962 17.30 20.36 -44.65
C LEU A 962 17.04 19.34 -45.77
N GLY A 963 15.81 18.84 -45.91
CA GLY A 963 15.46 17.85 -46.94
C GLY A 963 16.13 16.49 -46.74
N LEU A 964 16.36 16.06 -45.49
CA LEU A 964 17.01 14.80 -45.14
C LEU A 964 16.02 13.62 -45.34
N LYS A 965 16.17 12.90 -46.44
CA LYS A 965 15.29 11.79 -46.86
C LYS A 965 16.10 10.52 -47.11
N GLY A 966 15.50 9.35 -46.84
CA GLY A 966 16.08 8.04 -47.14
C GLY A 966 15.76 7.01 -46.05
N ALA A 967 15.13 5.89 -46.43
CA ALA A 967 14.79 4.78 -45.52
C ALA A 967 16.02 4.00 -45.06
N ASN A 968 17.08 4.03 -45.87
CA ASN A 968 18.35 3.35 -45.69
C ASN A 968 19.49 4.38 -45.58
N THR A 969 19.24 5.55 -45.01
CA THR A 969 20.24 6.62 -44.95
C THR A 969 20.29 7.25 -43.57
N PHE A 970 21.45 7.14 -42.92
CA PHE A 970 21.77 7.86 -41.68
C PHE A 970 22.40 9.21 -42.01
N PHE A 971 22.32 10.13 -41.06
CA PHE A 971 22.89 11.46 -41.21
C PHE A 971 23.85 11.75 -40.06
N ALA A 972 25.06 12.19 -40.39
CA ALA A 972 26.05 12.63 -39.42
C ALA A 972 26.24 14.14 -39.50
N PHE A 973 26.24 14.79 -38.34
CA PHE A 973 26.45 16.22 -38.16
C PHE A 973 27.80 16.43 -37.49
N THR A 974 28.74 17.04 -38.22
CA THR A 974 30.09 17.36 -37.74
C THR A 974 30.34 18.84 -37.97
N ASN A 975 30.81 19.56 -36.95
CA ASN A 975 31.21 20.95 -37.12
C ASN A 975 32.64 21.01 -37.65
N PRO A 976 32.87 21.46 -38.90
CA PRO A 976 34.22 21.45 -39.49
C PRO A 976 35.14 22.50 -38.86
N GLN A 977 34.63 23.40 -38.03
CA GLN A 977 35.42 24.42 -37.34
C GLN A 977 35.90 23.97 -35.95
N LYS A 978 35.58 22.76 -35.52
CA LYS A 978 35.97 22.21 -34.22
C LYS A 978 36.56 20.81 -34.37
N ASP A 979 37.55 20.50 -33.54
CA ASP A 979 38.04 19.13 -33.42
C ASP A 979 36.95 18.21 -32.86
N ILE A 980 36.95 16.98 -33.34
CA ILE A 980 35.97 15.98 -32.93
C ILE A 980 36.43 15.41 -31.59
N ILE A 981 35.76 15.82 -30.51
CA ILE A 981 36.07 15.34 -29.16
C ILE A 981 35.44 13.97 -28.86
N LYS A 982 34.27 13.69 -29.46
CA LYS A 982 33.52 12.43 -29.32
C LYS A 982 32.57 12.22 -30.50
N SER A 983 32.22 10.96 -30.76
CA SER A 983 31.12 10.58 -31.67
C SER A 983 30.00 9.91 -30.87
N VAL A 984 28.75 10.27 -31.17
CA VAL A 984 27.56 9.74 -30.49
C VAL A 984 26.44 9.42 -31.45
N VAL A 985 25.57 8.48 -31.07
CA VAL A 985 24.32 8.20 -31.76
C VAL A 985 23.18 8.86 -30.99
N TYR A 986 22.51 9.84 -31.59
CA TYR A 986 21.34 10.46 -30.98
C TYR A 986 20.06 9.77 -31.48
N PHE A 987 19.30 9.19 -30.56
CA PHE A 987 17.95 8.69 -30.82
C PHE A 987 16.89 9.74 -30.42
N PRO A 988 16.30 10.46 -31.39
CA PRO A 988 15.39 11.56 -31.08
C PRO A 988 14.03 11.09 -30.53
N GLY A 989 13.59 9.91 -30.99
CA GLY A 989 12.26 9.39 -30.69
C GLY A 989 11.11 10.25 -31.22
N CYS A 990 9.88 9.77 -31.05
CA CYS A 990 8.71 10.43 -31.63
C CYS A 990 8.34 11.75 -30.94
N GLY A 991 8.59 11.87 -29.63
CA GLY A 991 8.28 13.06 -28.85
C GLY A 991 9.14 14.26 -29.25
N SER A 992 10.47 14.08 -29.24
CA SER A 992 11.42 15.18 -29.44
C SER A 992 11.64 15.56 -30.91
N GLU A 993 11.31 14.67 -31.86
CA GLU A 993 11.49 14.94 -33.29
C GLU A 993 10.18 15.25 -34.02
N ARG A 994 9.11 14.49 -33.77
CA ARG A 994 7.84 14.69 -34.48
C ARG A 994 6.96 15.74 -33.83
N MET A 995 6.76 15.61 -32.52
CA MET A 995 5.82 16.45 -31.76
C MET A 995 6.42 17.80 -31.39
N PHE A 996 7.63 17.79 -30.80
CA PHE A 996 8.34 18.98 -30.31
C PHE A 996 9.74 19.07 -30.93
N PRO A 997 9.84 19.32 -32.25
CA PRO A 997 11.10 19.24 -33.00
C PRO A 997 12.20 20.15 -32.45
N GLU A 998 11.85 21.22 -31.73
CA GLU A 998 12.80 22.11 -31.09
C GLU A 998 13.71 21.37 -30.10
N ILE A 999 13.22 20.30 -29.46
CA ILE A 999 14.00 19.48 -28.54
C ILE A 999 15.09 18.74 -29.32
N SER A 1000 14.72 18.04 -30.41
CA SER A 1000 15.72 17.35 -31.24
C SER A 1000 16.74 18.31 -31.86
N MET A 1001 16.30 19.48 -32.32
CA MET A 1001 17.19 20.51 -32.83
C MET A 1001 18.14 21.05 -31.76
N ALA A 1002 17.67 21.24 -30.52
CA ALA A 1002 18.49 21.75 -29.42
C ALA A 1002 19.60 20.75 -29.03
N VAL A 1003 19.28 19.46 -29.00
CA VAL A 1003 20.28 18.39 -28.78
C VAL A 1003 21.38 18.45 -29.84
N ILE A 1004 20.99 18.47 -31.12
CA ILE A 1004 21.95 18.54 -32.23
C ILE A 1004 22.75 19.84 -32.16
N ALA A 1005 22.11 20.99 -31.88
CA ALA A 1005 22.78 22.28 -31.78
C ALA A 1005 23.87 22.28 -30.70
N LEU A 1006 23.54 21.81 -29.49
CA LEU A 1006 24.46 21.80 -28.36
C LEU A 1006 25.65 20.86 -28.61
N LEU A 1007 25.40 19.66 -29.13
CA LEU A 1007 26.46 18.69 -29.42
C LEU A 1007 27.34 19.12 -30.59
N TYR A 1008 26.73 19.57 -31.70
CA TYR A 1008 27.44 20.09 -32.88
C TYR A 1008 28.34 21.28 -32.51
N ASN A 1009 27.84 22.22 -31.72
CA ASN A 1009 28.63 23.37 -31.26
C ASN A 1009 29.66 22.99 -30.18
N ALA A 1010 29.55 21.85 -29.52
CA ALA A 1010 30.55 21.36 -28.57
C ALA A 1010 31.71 20.61 -29.24
N GLY A 1011 31.66 20.37 -30.57
CA GLY A 1011 32.64 19.54 -31.27
C GLY A 1011 32.32 18.04 -31.21
N VAL A 1012 31.09 17.67 -30.85
CA VAL A 1012 30.65 16.27 -30.84
C VAL A 1012 30.04 15.92 -32.20
N ARG A 1013 30.52 14.84 -32.83
CA ARG A 1013 29.93 14.29 -34.04
C ARG A 1013 28.64 13.55 -33.68
N VAL A 1014 27.50 13.97 -34.24
CA VAL A 1014 26.19 13.40 -33.93
C VAL A 1014 25.67 12.61 -35.11
N VAL A 1015 25.38 11.32 -34.91
CA VAL A 1015 24.72 10.49 -35.93
C VAL A 1015 23.27 10.25 -35.54
N ILE A 1016 22.34 10.47 -36.47
CA ILE A 1016 20.91 10.17 -36.27
C ILE A 1016 20.45 8.99 -37.15
N PRO A 1017 19.51 8.16 -36.65
CA PRO A 1017 18.99 7.02 -37.39
C PRO A 1017 18.21 7.42 -38.65
N PRO A 1018 17.86 6.46 -39.54
CA PRO A 1018 17.13 6.74 -40.77
C PRO A 1018 15.66 6.97 -40.45
N GLU A 1019 15.03 7.84 -41.23
CA GLU A 1019 13.62 8.20 -41.07
C GLU A 1019 13.23 8.58 -39.63
N TYR A 1020 11.92 8.67 -39.36
CA TYR A 1020 11.43 8.99 -38.03
C TYR A 1020 11.19 7.69 -37.25
N LEU A 1021 11.91 7.49 -36.15
CA LEU A 1021 11.73 6.31 -35.29
C LEU A 1021 10.90 6.61 -34.02
N CYS A 1022 10.26 5.57 -33.52
CA CYS A 1022 9.54 5.57 -32.25
C CYS A 1022 10.06 4.38 -31.43
N CYS A 1023 10.31 4.57 -30.13
CA CYS A 1023 10.76 3.51 -29.23
C CYS A 1023 9.67 2.50 -28.87
N GLY A 1024 8.46 2.63 -29.39
CA GLY A 1024 7.35 1.70 -29.11
C GLY A 1024 6.68 1.88 -27.74
N TYR A 1025 7.22 2.69 -26.81
CA TYR A 1025 6.62 2.90 -25.49
C TYR A 1025 5.14 3.34 -25.55
N PRO A 1026 4.71 4.28 -26.43
CA PRO A 1026 3.30 4.64 -26.52
C PRO A 1026 2.38 3.47 -26.90
N LEU A 1027 2.87 2.49 -27.67
CA LEU A 1027 2.12 1.27 -28.00
C LEU A 1027 1.98 0.40 -26.75
N LEU A 1028 3.09 0.17 -26.03
CA LEU A 1028 3.13 -0.59 -24.78
C LEU A 1028 2.18 0.02 -23.73
N ALA A 1029 2.24 1.34 -23.52
CA ALA A 1029 1.40 2.04 -22.55
C ALA A 1029 -0.11 1.94 -22.85
N ASN A 1030 -0.50 1.64 -24.10
CA ASN A 1030 -1.90 1.41 -24.49
C ASN A 1030 -2.26 -0.09 -24.58
N GLY A 1031 -1.43 -0.99 -24.01
CA GLY A 1031 -1.67 -2.43 -23.99
C GLY A 1031 -1.35 -3.14 -25.32
N ARG A 1032 -0.71 -2.47 -26.28
CA ARG A 1032 -0.36 -3.08 -27.58
C ARG A 1032 1.03 -3.70 -27.53
N GLN A 1033 1.19 -4.71 -26.68
CA GLN A 1033 2.48 -5.32 -26.39
C GLN A 1033 3.16 -5.88 -27.65
N LYS A 1034 2.45 -6.71 -28.43
CA LYS A 1034 2.96 -7.27 -29.70
C LYS A 1034 3.37 -6.21 -30.71
N ASP A 1035 2.61 -5.11 -30.83
CA ASP A 1035 2.99 -3.99 -31.71
C ASP A 1035 4.28 -3.29 -31.21
N ALA A 1036 4.45 -3.15 -29.89
CA ALA A 1036 5.65 -2.57 -29.29
C ALA A 1036 6.88 -3.47 -29.45
N GLU A 1037 6.71 -4.79 -29.31
CA GLU A 1037 7.75 -5.81 -29.54
C GLU A 1037 8.18 -5.85 -31.01
N ASN A 1038 7.24 -5.86 -31.94
CA ASN A 1038 7.56 -5.75 -33.38
C ASN A 1038 8.33 -4.47 -33.67
N LYS A 1039 7.92 -3.34 -33.07
CA LYS A 1039 8.63 -2.07 -33.23
C LYS A 1039 10.04 -2.12 -32.65
N SER A 1040 10.22 -2.77 -31.50
CA SER A 1040 11.52 -3.04 -30.88
C SER A 1040 12.43 -3.82 -31.82
N TYR A 1041 11.96 -4.95 -32.36
CA TYR A 1041 12.70 -5.77 -33.30
C TYR A 1041 13.13 -4.97 -34.53
N GLU A 1042 12.19 -4.27 -35.18
CA GLU A 1042 12.50 -3.44 -36.35
C GLU A 1042 13.54 -2.34 -36.04
N ASN A 1043 13.53 -1.78 -34.83
CA ASN A 1043 14.52 -0.78 -34.41
C ASN A 1043 15.88 -1.43 -34.16
N ARG A 1044 15.95 -2.57 -33.47
CA ARG A 1044 17.20 -3.31 -33.21
C ARG A 1044 17.92 -3.68 -34.51
N VAL A 1045 17.18 -4.14 -35.52
CA VAL A 1045 17.74 -4.47 -36.84
C VAL A 1045 18.30 -3.23 -37.55
N ILE A 1046 17.69 -2.05 -37.37
CA ILE A 1046 18.25 -0.80 -37.90
C ILE A 1046 19.52 -0.41 -37.15
N PHE A 1047 19.49 -0.49 -35.81
CA PHE A 1047 20.63 -0.13 -34.98
C PHE A 1047 21.83 -1.06 -35.19
N HIS A 1048 21.62 -2.36 -35.41
CA HIS A 1048 22.71 -3.29 -35.72
C HIS A 1048 23.41 -2.89 -37.01
N ARG A 1049 22.64 -2.72 -38.09
CA ARG A 1049 23.21 -2.29 -39.37
C ARG A 1049 23.86 -0.90 -39.29
N MET A 1050 23.31 -0.03 -38.44
CA MET A 1050 23.90 1.27 -38.16
C MET A 1050 25.26 1.11 -37.46
N ALA A 1051 25.33 0.33 -36.39
CA ALA A 1051 26.54 0.07 -35.63
C ALA A 1051 27.65 -0.50 -36.50
N ASP A 1052 27.34 -1.47 -37.36
CA ASP A 1052 28.31 -2.07 -38.30
C ASP A 1052 28.95 -1.00 -39.20
N ILE A 1053 28.13 -0.08 -39.74
CA ILE A 1053 28.60 0.95 -40.67
C ILE A 1053 29.34 2.08 -39.96
N VAL A 1054 28.89 2.51 -38.78
CA VAL A 1054 29.49 3.66 -38.07
C VAL A 1054 30.57 3.24 -37.08
N ASN A 1055 30.93 1.96 -37.03
CA ASN A 1055 31.93 1.42 -36.10
C ASN A 1055 33.26 2.18 -36.16
N TYR A 1056 33.70 2.53 -37.37
CA TYR A 1056 34.93 3.32 -37.59
C TYR A 1056 34.90 4.72 -36.93
N MET A 1057 33.72 5.23 -36.54
CA MET A 1057 33.57 6.54 -35.91
C MET A 1057 33.82 6.53 -34.40
N GLY A 1058 33.97 5.36 -33.77
CA GLY A 1058 34.16 5.23 -32.32
C GLY A 1058 32.99 5.82 -31.53
N ILE A 1059 31.80 5.23 -31.68
CA ILE A 1059 30.60 5.69 -30.97
C ILE A 1059 30.77 5.47 -29.47
N SER A 1060 30.76 6.56 -28.71
CA SER A 1060 30.95 6.54 -27.25
C SER A 1060 29.66 6.41 -26.46
N ASP A 1061 28.55 6.94 -26.98
CA ASP A 1061 27.28 7.02 -26.24
C ASP A 1061 26.08 6.97 -27.20
N VAL A 1062 24.98 6.37 -26.74
CA VAL A 1062 23.65 6.45 -27.34
C VAL A 1062 22.82 7.48 -26.57
N ILE A 1063 22.68 8.67 -27.13
CA ILE A 1063 22.02 9.82 -26.50
C ILE A 1063 20.50 9.74 -26.69
N VAL A 1064 19.77 10.02 -25.61
CA VAL A 1064 18.30 10.19 -25.61
C VAL A 1064 17.91 11.55 -25.00
N SER A 1065 16.71 12.02 -25.34
CA SER A 1065 16.13 13.27 -24.81
C SER A 1065 14.75 13.08 -24.18
N CYS A 1066 14.37 11.83 -23.90
CA CYS A 1066 13.06 11.47 -23.37
C CYS A 1066 13.18 10.17 -22.55
N GLY A 1067 12.66 10.17 -21.32
CA GLY A 1067 12.77 9.01 -20.42
C GLY A 1067 12.04 7.75 -20.87
N THR A 1068 10.94 7.86 -21.63
CA THR A 1068 10.32 6.66 -22.22
C THR A 1068 11.15 6.05 -23.34
N CYS A 1069 12.00 6.87 -24.00
CA CYS A 1069 12.97 6.35 -24.96
C CYS A 1069 14.12 5.66 -24.21
N TYR A 1070 14.65 6.28 -23.15
CA TYR A 1070 15.63 5.67 -22.26
C TYR A 1070 15.15 4.27 -21.82
N GLU A 1071 13.96 4.17 -21.22
CA GLU A 1071 13.44 2.91 -20.68
C GLU A 1071 13.28 1.82 -21.75
N MET A 1072 12.74 2.16 -22.93
CA MET A 1072 12.58 1.18 -24.00
C MET A 1072 13.92 0.75 -24.60
N LEU A 1073 14.85 1.69 -24.83
CA LEU A 1073 16.15 1.36 -25.39
C LEU A 1073 16.98 0.51 -24.41
N SER A 1074 16.85 0.71 -23.10
CA SER A 1074 17.42 -0.21 -22.10
C SER A 1074 16.85 -1.63 -22.27
N LYS A 1075 15.54 -1.78 -22.48
CA LYS A 1075 14.90 -3.09 -22.77
C LYS A 1075 15.34 -3.68 -24.11
N TYR A 1076 15.83 -2.87 -25.05
CA TYR A 1076 16.36 -3.37 -26.33
C TYR A 1076 17.75 -3.96 -26.21
N THR A 1077 18.40 -3.81 -25.03
CA THR A 1077 19.82 -4.12 -24.80
C THR A 1077 20.69 -3.49 -25.88
N ILE A 1078 20.47 -2.20 -26.17
CA ILE A 1078 21.13 -1.51 -27.29
C ILE A 1078 22.64 -1.36 -27.09
N GLU A 1079 23.09 -1.43 -25.84
CA GLU A 1079 24.51 -1.46 -25.45
C GLU A 1079 25.19 -2.74 -25.98
N ASN A 1080 24.43 -3.83 -26.19
CA ASN A 1080 24.95 -5.03 -26.86
C ASN A 1080 25.13 -4.83 -28.38
N ILE A 1081 24.50 -3.79 -28.96
CA ILE A 1081 24.59 -3.47 -30.39
C ILE A 1081 25.74 -2.50 -30.64
N PHE A 1082 25.85 -1.45 -29.84
CA PHE A 1082 26.98 -0.53 -29.85
C PHE A 1082 27.93 -0.91 -28.72
N GLN A 1083 28.88 -1.82 -29.01
CA GLN A 1083 29.87 -2.25 -28.03
C GLN A 1083 30.60 -1.04 -27.43
N ASP A 1084 30.81 -1.06 -26.12
CA ASP A 1084 31.43 0.02 -25.31
C ASP A 1084 30.66 1.34 -25.23
N ALA A 1085 29.45 1.44 -25.80
CA ALA A 1085 28.60 2.61 -25.71
C ALA A 1085 27.47 2.43 -24.68
N GLU A 1086 27.26 3.45 -23.85
CA GLU A 1086 26.17 3.46 -22.88
C GLU A 1086 24.97 4.30 -23.34
N ILE A 1087 23.77 4.01 -22.82
CA ILE A 1087 22.62 4.92 -22.99
C ILE A 1087 22.75 6.07 -21.99
N THR A 1088 22.73 7.32 -22.49
CA THR A 1088 22.87 8.52 -21.64
C THR A 1088 21.83 9.59 -22.02
N ASP A 1089 21.24 10.27 -21.03
CA ASP A 1089 20.42 11.47 -21.29
C ASP A 1089 21.29 12.64 -21.74
N ILE A 1090 20.81 13.45 -22.69
CA ILE A 1090 21.56 14.61 -23.18
C ILE A 1090 22.03 15.56 -22.07
N ASN A 1091 21.22 15.78 -21.03
CA ASN A 1091 21.59 16.71 -19.97
C ASN A 1091 22.69 16.09 -19.08
N GLU A 1092 22.60 14.81 -18.73
CA GLU A 1092 23.68 14.11 -18.00
C GLU A 1092 24.96 14.01 -18.83
N PHE A 1093 24.86 13.80 -20.14
CA PHE A 1093 26.02 13.78 -21.04
C PHE A 1093 26.74 15.13 -21.06
N ILE A 1094 26.00 16.25 -21.19
CA ILE A 1094 26.56 17.61 -21.12
C ILE A 1094 27.25 17.85 -19.77
N ALA A 1095 26.62 17.43 -18.66
CA ALA A 1095 27.18 17.59 -17.32
C ALA A 1095 28.44 16.76 -17.11
N THR A 1096 28.42 15.48 -17.52
CA THR A 1096 29.52 14.53 -17.30
C THR A 1096 30.77 14.94 -18.07
N HIS A 1097 30.60 15.42 -19.31
CA HIS A 1097 31.69 15.86 -20.15
C HIS A 1097 32.02 17.35 -20.02
N LEU A 1098 31.37 18.06 -19.08
CA LEU A 1098 31.59 19.49 -18.83
C LEU A 1098 31.53 20.34 -20.10
N LEU A 1099 30.65 19.97 -21.04
CA LEU A 1099 30.58 20.64 -22.35
C LEU A 1099 30.09 22.08 -22.23
N TYR A 1100 29.24 22.35 -21.25
CA TYR A 1100 28.67 23.65 -20.96
C TYR A 1100 28.51 23.84 -19.46
N SER A 1101 28.83 25.03 -18.97
CA SER A 1101 28.50 25.47 -17.62
C SER A 1101 28.23 26.98 -17.62
N LYS A 1102 27.16 27.40 -16.94
CA LYS A 1102 26.80 28.82 -16.79
C LYS A 1102 25.98 29.01 -15.53
N GLU A 1103 26.45 29.85 -14.61
CA GLU A 1103 25.70 30.17 -13.40
C GLU A 1103 24.34 30.83 -13.73
N GLU A 1104 23.27 30.26 -13.16
CA GLU A 1104 21.92 30.77 -13.26
C GLU A 1104 21.46 31.34 -11.93
N ASN A 1105 21.21 32.65 -11.91
CA ASN A 1105 20.78 33.38 -10.71
C ASN A 1105 19.26 33.37 -10.51
N SER A 1106 18.48 32.90 -11.50
CA SER A 1106 17.03 32.81 -11.38
C SER A 1106 16.58 31.52 -10.68
N THR A 1107 15.48 31.61 -9.92
CA THR A 1107 14.84 30.44 -9.32
C THR A 1107 14.22 29.57 -10.40
N LEU A 1108 14.75 28.35 -10.57
CA LEU A 1108 14.23 27.37 -11.53
C LEU A 1108 13.34 26.35 -10.84
N TYR A 1109 12.26 25.98 -11.51
CA TYR A 1109 11.40 24.87 -11.10
C TYR A 1109 11.59 23.68 -12.03
N TYR A 1110 11.66 22.47 -11.49
CA TYR A 1110 11.78 21.24 -12.26
C TYR A 1110 10.56 20.33 -12.03
N HIS A 1111 9.92 19.93 -13.12
CA HIS A 1111 8.93 18.87 -13.14
C HIS A 1111 9.58 17.59 -13.63
N ASP A 1112 9.88 16.72 -12.67
CA ASP A 1112 10.34 15.37 -12.94
C ASP A 1112 9.21 14.56 -13.61
N PRO A 1113 9.41 14.04 -14.83
CA PRO A 1113 8.38 13.30 -15.53
C PRO A 1113 8.17 11.90 -14.92
N CYS A 1114 7.04 11.27 -15.26
CA CYS A 1114 6.73 9.88 -14.83
C CYS A 1114 7.84 8.86 -15.16
N HIS A 1115 8.63 9.14 -16.21
CA HIS A 1115 9.81 8.37 -16.58
C HIS A 1115 10.98 9.34 -16.68
N SER A 1116 11.78 9.45 -15.62
CA SER A 1116 12.95 10.32 -15.63
C SER A 1116 14.10 9.68 -16.40
N PRO A 1117 14.71 10.38 -17.37
CA PRO A 1117 15.93 9.92 -18.03
C PRO A 1117 17.21 10.22 -17.21
N LEU A 1118 17.11 11.05 -16.15
CA LEU A 1118 18.26 11.49 -15.34
C LEU A 1118 18.58 10.44 -14.25
N LYS A 1119 19.07 9.27 -14.68
CA LYS A 1119 19.26 8.11 -13.79
C LYS A 1119 20.69 7.96 -13.28
N LYS A 1120 21.70 8.51 -13.97
CA LYS A 1120 23.12 8.31 -13.60
C LYS A 1120 23.60 9.32 -12.57
N MET A 1121 23.40 10.61 -12.84
CA MET A 1121 23.76 11.72 -11.95
C MET A 1121 22.58 12.17 -11.08
N GLY A 1122 21.36 12.00 -11.57
CA GLY A 1122 20.16 12.55 -10.95
C GLY A 1122 19.97 14.04 -11.26
N ALA A 1123 18.74 14.54 -11.06
CA ALA A 1123 18.38 15.91 -11.42
C ALA A 1123 19.23 16.96 -10.68
N ASP A 1124 19.34 16.87 -9.36
CA ASP A 1124 20.04 17.88 -8.55
C ASP A 1124 21.50 18.07 -8.97
N LYS A 1125 22.24 16.97 -9.12
CA LYS A 1125 23.66 17.01 -9.51
C LYS A 1125 23.82 17.53 -10.94
N THR A 1126 22.98 17.09 -11.86
CA THR A 1126 22.99 17.55 -13.26
C THR A 1126 22.77 19.07 -13.35
N PHE A 1127 21.77 19.59 -12.63
CA PHE A 1127 21.49 21.02 -12.60
C PHE A 1127 22.62 21.81 -11.95
N LYS A 1128 23.18 21.33 -10.83
CA LYS A 1128 24.30 22.00 -10.15
C LYS A 1128 25.53 22.11 -11.05
N THR A 1129 25.87 21.05 -11.80
CA THR A 1129 27.02 21.05 -12.71
C THR A 1129 26.84 22.01 -13.90
N ILE A 1130 25.65 22.03 -14.51
CA ILE A 1130 25.42 22.82 -15.73
C ILE A 1130 25.05 24.28 -15.42
N LEU A 1131 24.25 24.50 -14.37
CA LEU A 1131 23.60 25.79 -14.09
C LEU A 1131 24.03 26.43 -12.75
N GLY A 1132 24.88 25.77 -11.96
CA GLY A 1132 25.35 26.29 -10.66
C GLY A 1132 24.28 26.34 -9.56
N THR A 1133 23.06 25.88 -9.82
CA THR A 1133 21.92 25.97 -8.90
C THR A 1133 21.11 24.67 -8.85
N LYS A 1134 20.43 24.41 -7.72
CA LYS A 1134 19.52 23.28 -7.55
C LYS A 1134 18.08 23.72 -7.85
N PRO A 1135 17.33 23.03 -8.72
CA PRO A 1135 15.96 23.43 -9.04
C PRO A 1135 15.01 23.11 -7.88
N LEU A 1136 14.00 23.94 -7.70
CA LEU A 1136 12.86 23.65 -6.82
C LEU A 1136 11.94 22.63 -7.50
N VAL A 1137 11.34 21.73 -6.72
CA VAL A 1137 10.44 20.71 -7.26
C VAL A 1137 9.09 21.33 -7.61
N ALA A 1138 8.60 21.07 -8.82
CA ALA A 1138 7.20 21.24 -9.16
C ALA A 1138 6.47 19.91 -8.91
N PRO A 1139 5.73 19.74 -7.81
CA PRO A 1139 5.19 18.44 -7.38
C PRO A 1139 4.01 17.98 -8.25
N ASN A 1140 3.75 16.67 -8.24
CA ASN A 1140 2.65 15.97 -8.93
C ASN A 1140 2.64 16.02 -10.48
N CYS A 1141 1.88 15.10 -11.07
CA CYS A 1141 1.76 14.90 -12.52
C CYS A 1141 1.01 16.06 -13.22
N CYS A 1142 1.49 16.46 -14.41
CA CYS A 1142 0.81 17.46 -15.26
C CYS A 1142 -0.44 16.91 -16.00
N GLY A 1143 -0.65 15.59 -15.97
CA GLY A 1143 -1.78 14.90 -16.61
C GLY A 1143 -1.62 14.64 -18.12
N GLU A 1144 -0.48 14.97 -18.73
CA GLU A 1144 -0.29 14.95 -20.19
C GLU A 1144 0.63 13.81 -20.69
N GLY A 1145 1.04 12.90 -19.81
CA GLY A 1145 1.95 11.81 -20.17
C GLY A 1145 1.41 10.91 -21.30
N GLY A 1146 2.19 10.74 -22.38
CA GLY A 1146 1.84 9.86 -23.49
C GLY A 1146 0.50 10.21 -24.15
N THR A 1147 -0.41 9.23 -24.23
CA THR A 1147 -1.77 9.42 -24.78
C THR A 1147 -2.83 9.62 -23.69
N LEU A 1148 -2.43 9.79 -22.42
CA LEU A 1148 -3.36 9.85 -21.27
C LEU A 1148 -4.45 10.93 -21.45
N ALA A 1149 -4.06 12.15 -21.82
CA ALA A 1149 -5.01 13.26 -22.00
C ALA A 1149 -6.02 13.02 -23.13
N LEU A 1150 -5.68 12.21 -24.13
CA LEU A 1150 -6.58 11.81 -25.21
C LEU A 1150 -7.46 10.63 -24.78
N SER A 1151 -6.89 9.70 -24.01
CA SER A 1151 -7.52 8.46 -23.62
C SER A 1151 -8.51 8.62 -22.46
N THR A 1152 -8.20 9.47 -21.49
CA THR A 1152 -8.99 9.73 -20.27
C THR A 1152 -8.91 11.21 -19.86
N PRO A 1153 -9.55 12.11 -20.64
CA PRO A 1153 -9.42 13.55 -20.44
C PRO A 1153 -9.91 14.04 -19.06
N HIS A 1154 -10.94 13.42 -18.48
CA HIS A 1154 -11.43 13.75 -17.14
C HIS A 1154 -10.39 13.49 -16.03
N ILE A 1155 -9.66 12.38 -16.09
CA ILE A 1155 -8.55 12.06 -15.17
C ILE A 1155 -7.41 13.05 -15.38
N SER A 1156 -7.01 13.27 -16.63
CA SER A 1156 -5.95 14.24 -16.99
C SER A 1156 -6.25 15.64 -16.48
N ASN A 1157 -7.49 16.12 -16.64
CA ASN A 1157 -7.92 17.43 -16.16
C ASN A 1157 -7.86 17.52 -14.63
N SER A 1158 -8.25 16.46 -13.92
CA SER A 1158 -8.18 16.41 -12.45
C SER A 1158 -6.73 16.49 -11.95
N LEU A 1159 -5.82 15.72 -12.54
CA LEU A 1159 -4.38 15.77 -12.25
C LEU A 1159 -3.80 17.16 -12.52
N ARG A 1160 -4.18 17.76 -13.65
CA ARG A 1160 -3.73 19.10 -14.01
C ARG A 1160 -4.26 20.18 -13.09
N ASN A 1161 -5.48 20.04 -12.60
CA ASN A 1161 -6.05 20.95 -11.61
C ASN A 1161 -5.26 20.88 -10.30
N ARG A 1162 -4.93 19.67 -9.81
CA ARG A 1162 -4.02 19.47 -8.67
C ARG A 1162 -2.68 20.18 -8.90
N LYS A 1163 -2.04 19.91 -10.05
CA LYS A 1163 -0.78 20.55 -10.42
C LYS A 1163 -0.88 22.08 -10.42
N ARG A 1164 -1.98 22.62 -10.98
CA ARG A 1164 -2.23 24.07 -11.02
C ARG A 1164 -2.38 24.66 -9.62
N LYS A 1165 -3.07 23.98 -8.70
CA LYS A 1165 -3.25 24.39 -7.31
C LYS A 1165 -1.89 24.43 -6.60
N ASN A 1166 -1.15 23.34 -6.64
CA ASN A 1166 0.14 23.22 -5.95
C ASN A 1166 1.19 24.21 -6.49
N ILE A 1167 1.23 24.42 -7.83
CA ILE A 1167 2.10 25.46 -8.40
C ILE A 1167 1.72 26.85 -7.88
N LYS A 1168 0.42 27.17 -7.71
CA LYS A 1168 0.01 28.49 -7.21
C LYS A 1168 0.41 28.69 -5.75
N GLU A 1169 0.32 27.66 -4.93
CA GLU A 1169 0.70 27.70 -3.52
C GLU A 1169 2.20 27.92 -3.34
N LEU A 1170 3.02 27.46 -4.28
CA LEU A 1170 4.47 27.73 -4.32
C LEU A 1170 4.82 29.19 -4.67
N LEU A 1171 3.87 30.02 -5.11
CA LEU A 1171 4.13 31.38 -5.59
C LEU A 1171 3.68 32.42 -4.56
N THR A 1172 4.64 33.11 -3.97
CA THR A 1172 4.40 34.24 -3.06
C THR A 1172 4.03 35.54 -3.79
N LYS A 1173 4.30 35.64 -5.10
CA LYS A 1173 4.04 36.83 -5.95
C LYS A 1173 3.47 36.48 -7.33
N ARG A 1174 2.87 37.48 -8.00
CA ARG A 1174 2.43 37.37 -9.40
C ARG A 1174 3.64 37.44 -10.35
N GLU A 1175 4.30 36.31 -10.58
CA GLU A 1175 5.48 36.24 -11.45
C GLU A 1175 5.30 35.23 -12.59
N ASN A 1176 6.02 35.42 -13.69
CA ASN A 1176 6.08 34.44 -14.76
C ASN A 1176 7.11 33.37 -14.40
N ILE A 1177 6.68 32.12 -14.23
CA ILE A 1177 7.58 31.03 -13.86
C ILE A 1177 7.91 30.14 -15.06
N THR A 1178 9.17 29.71 -15.13
CA THR A 1178 9.62 28.69 -16.06
C THR A 1178 9.73 27.36 -15.33
N VAL A 1179 8.98 26.36 -15.78
CA VAL A 1179 9.05 24.99 -15.24
C VAL A 1179 9.75 24.12 -16.28
N LEU A 1180 10.94 23.66 -15.94
CA LEU A 1180 11.77 22.80 -16.76
C LEU A 1180 11.33 21.33 -16.62
N THR A 1181 11.46 20.57 -17.70
CA THR A 1181 11.23 19.12 -17.69
C THR A 1181 12.05 18.46 -18.80
N THR A 1182 12.35 17.18 -18.65
CA THR A 1182 13.03 16.38 -19.68
C THR A 1182 12.04 15.66 -20.60
N CYS A 1183 10.74 15.63 -20.28
CA CYS A 1183 9.74 14.94 -21.09
C CYS A 1183 9.02 15.88 -22.08
N PRO A 1184 9.02 15.58 -23.39
CA PRO A 1184 8.29 16.37 -24.39
C PRO A 1184 6.78 16.48 -24.11
N SER A 1185 6.13 15.40 -23.69
CA SER A 1185 4.70 15.42 -23.34
C SER A 1185 4.41 16.29 -22.12
N CYS A 1186 5.32 16.34 -21.15
CA CYS A 1186 5.15 17.22 -19.99
C CYS A 1186 5.27 18.70 -20.36
N VAL A 1187 6.07 19.07 -21.36
CA VAL A 1187 6.13 20.45 -21.89
C VAL A 1187 4.74 20.91 -22.35
N GLN A 1188 4.02 20.04 -23.08
CA GLN A 1188 2.63 20.29 -23.46
C GLN A 1188 1.75 20.47 -22.24
N GLY A 1189 1.79 19.54 -21.28
CA GLY A 1189 0.94 19.55 -20.09
C GLY A 1189 1.11 20.81 -19.27
N LEU A 1190 2.37 21.19 -18.99
CA LEU A 1190 2.74 22.40 -18.26
C LEU A 1190 2.28 23.67 -19.01
N SER A 1191 2.39 23.70 -20.34
CA SER A 1191 1.92 24.82 -21.17
C SER A 1191 0.39 24.97 -21.17
N ARG A 1192 -0.36 23.96 -20.73
CA ARG A 1192 -1.82 24.01 -20.56
C ARG A 1192 -2.22 24.48 -19.15
N ILE A 1193 -1.26 24.79 -18.28
CA ILE A 1193 -1.47 25.31 -16.93
C ILE A 1193 -1.44 26.84 -16.97
N ASN A 1194 -2.40 27.46 -17.66
CA ASN A 1194 -2.49 28.92 -17.75
C ASN A 1194 -3.73 29.45 -17.02
N GLY A 1195 -3.52 30.46 -16.15
CA GLY A 1195 -4.53 31.13 -15.33
C GLY A 1195 -4.27 32.64 -15.26
N ARG A 1196 -4.36 33.26 -14.07
CA ARG A 1196 -3.91 34.67 -13.86
C ARG A 1196 -2.38 34.81 -13.85
N THR A 1197 -1.66 33.75 -13.53
CA THR A 1197 -0.20 33.64 -13.57
C THR A 1197 0.20 32.85 -14.82
N SER A 1198 1.27 33.27 -15.52
CA SER A 1198 1.73 32.54 -16.70
C SER A 1198 2.79 31.51 -16.32
N VAL A 1199 2.49 30.23 -16.59
CA VAL A 1199 3.42 29.11 -16.39
C VAL A 1199 3.96 28.72 -17.75
N THR A 1200 5.27 28.86 -17.93
CA THR A 1200 5.94 28.45 -19.17
C THR A 1200 6.62 27.12 -18.94
N GLY A 1201 5.98 26.03 -19.39
CA GLY A 1201 6.62 24.72 -19.43
C GLY A 1201 7.68 24.67 -20.53
N LYS A 1202 8.89 24.22 -20.21
CA LYS A 1202 10.00 24.19 -21.18
C LYS A 1202 10.85 22.93 -21.04
N SER A 1203 11.37 22.45 -22.17
CA SER A 1203 12.34 21.36 -22.16
C SER A 1203 13.68 21.87 -21.62
N MET A 1204 14.31 21.09 -20.73
CA MET A 1204 15.62 21.43 -20.16
C MET A 1204 16.67 21.67 -21.25
N VAL A 1205 16.77 20.79 -22.26
CA VAL A 1205 17.76 20.96 -23.34
C VAL A 1205 17.49 22.18 -24.21
N VAL A 1206 16.23 22.56 -24.43
CA VAL A 1206 15.88 23.78 -25.18
C VAL A 1206 16.26 25.03 -24.37
N TYR A 1207 16.05 24.99 -23.05
CA TYR A 1207 16.49 26.05 -22.15
C TYR A 1207 18.02 26.20 -22.18
N LEU A 1208 18.76 25.09 -22.13
CA LEU A 1208 20.22 25.09 -22.25
C LEU A 1208 20.68 25.67 -23.59
N ALA A 1209 20.08 25.26 -24.71
CA ALA A 1209 20.44 25.80 -26.02
C ALA A 1209 20.27 27.34 -26.09
N GLU A 1210 19.19 27.88 -25.52
CA GLU A 1210 19.00 29.33 -25.46
C GLU A 1210 20.02 30.04 -24.55
N LYS A 1211 20.41 29.42 -23.44
CA LYS A 1211 21.36 30.01 -22.47
C LYS A 1211 22.81 29.95 -22.94
N MET A 1212 23.17 28.91 -23.68
CA MET A 1212 24.54 28.64 -24.16
C MET A 1212 24.80 29.18 -25.57
N LEU A 1213 23.82 29.04 -26.48
CA LEU A 1213 23.98 29.42 -27.90
C LEU A 1213 23.21 30.71 -28.27
N GLY A 1214 22.43 31.28 -27.33
CA GLY A 1214 21.62 32.48 -27.54
C GLY A 1214 20.25 32.20 -28.18
N THR A 1215 19.33 33.16 -28.16
CA THR A 1215 17.93 32.96 -28.61
C THR A 1215 17.77 32.70 -30.11
N GLY A 1216 18.79 33.03 -30.92
CA GLY A 1216 18.84 32.81 -32.37
C GLY A 1216 19.31 31.42 -32.81
N TRP A 1217 19.67 30.53 -31.86
CA TRP A 1217 20.38 29.27 -32.11
C TRP A 1217 19.76 28.39 -33.21
N LYS A 1218 18.42 28.36 -33.31
CA LYS A 1218 17.71 27.53 -34.32
C LYS A 1218 18.03 27.95 -35.74
N LYS A 1219 17.98 29.26 -36.01
CA LYS A 1219 18.24 29.80 -37.35
C LYS A 1219 19.72 29.65 -37.70
N GLN A 1220 20.59 29.89 -36.72
CA GLN A 1220 22.04 29.71 -36.87
C GLN A 1220 22.39 28.26 -37.25
N LEU A 1221 21.93 27.28 -36.47
CA LEU A 1221 22.15 25.86 -36.76
C LEU A 1221 21.71 25.48 -38.18
N VAL A 1222 20.50 25.87 -38.59
CA VAL A 1222 19.97 25.51 -39.92
C VAL A 1222 20.79 26.14 -41.03
N ASN A 1223 21.21 27.40 -40.87
CA ASN A 1223 22.02 28.10 -41.87
C ASN A 1223 23.43 27.50 -41.97
N GLU A 1224 24.04 27.15 -40.84
CA GLU A 1224 25.35 26.50 -40.79
C GLU A 1224 25.32 25.12 -41.45
N LEU A 1225 24.34 24.27 -41.10
CA LEU A 1225 24.20 22.94 -41.71
C LEU A 1225 23.88 23.00 -43.21
N LYS A 1226 23.17 24.03 -43.67
CA LYS A 1226 22.97 24.27 -45.12
C LYS A 1226 24.26 24.68 -45.83
N LYS A 1227 25.13 25.44 -45.16
CA LYS A 1227 26.39 25.93 -45.71
C LYS A 1227 27.47 24.84 -45.73
N GLN A 1228 27.61 24.11 -44.61
CA GLN A 1228 28.66 23.10 -44.42
C GLN A 1228 28.28 21.73 -44.99
N GLY A 1229 26.99 21.47 -45.19
CA GLY A 1229 26.48 20.17 -45.60
C GLY A 1229 26.26 19.22 -44.41
N VAL A 1230 25.56 18.13 -44.68
CA VAL A 1230 25.31 17.03 -43.73
C VAL A 1230 25.78 15.74 -44.39
N GLU A 1231 26.62 14.99 -43.70
CA GLU A 1231 27.15 13.73 -44.21
C GLU A 1231 26.02 12.70 -44.32
N ARG A 1232 25.91 12.07 -45.48
CA ARG A 1232 24.88 11.06 -45.79
C ARG A 1232 25.54 9.69 -45.85
N ILE A 1233 25.14 8.81 -44.96
CA ILE A 1233 25.69 7.45 -44.84
C ILE A 1233 24.62 6.49 -45.31
N ILE A 1234 24.84 5.83 -46.43
CA ILE A 1234 23.87 4.91 -47.06
C ILE A 1234 24.15 3.49 -46.57
N LEU A 1235 23.08 2.80 -46.14
CA LEU A 1235 23.04 1.40 -45.74
C LEU A 1235 23.21 0.43 -46.90
#